data_AF-A0A3D0SSC4-F1
#
_entry.id   AF-A0A3D0SSC4-F1
#
_cell.length_a   1.000
_cell.length_b   1.000
_cell.length_c   1.000
_cell.angle_alpha   90.00
_cell.angle_beta   90.00
_cell.angle_gamma   90.00
#
_symmetry.space_group_name_H-M   'P 1'
#
loop_
_entity.id
_entity.type
_entity.pdbx_description
1 polymer ?
#
loop_
_entity_poly.entity_id
_entity_poly.type
_entity_poly.pdbx_seq_one_letter_code
_entity_poly.pdbx_strand_id
1 'polypeptide(L)'
;MNTEDRKLELIENVINRIRTRMPGEQAEAAARFVANYYQEVDPDDLAGRSVDDLYGAVLSHWHFIQRLGDGLPKLRVYNPNVPEHGWQSSHTIIEILNDDMPFLVDSIVPEVNRQGLTLHLIIHPVMRVVRDENSQLIDVAAGRHGTVGNLESLIHLEVDRRSDAPALDALQSGLARVLEDVRAAVEDWPAMRTRLADVLAEINRNPPPQEPAETAEDRDFLQWIADNHFTLLGYRQYDLEIENGVDVLRVAPDSGLGILRGGTDTVSGSFATLPPEVRAQAREQKLLILAKSNARATVHRQAYLDYIGVKRFNRQGEVIGEHRFLGLFTYTAYNASLTDIPLLRRKVNRVMERAGFLPNSHGAKALAVLLEQYPRDELFQIDEEQLYTTAMGILRLGERQKTRLFVRRDPYGRFFSCLIFVPRDRYNTELREQMQDVLMTAFAGISAEFSVQLSESMLARVLMIIHTPQGSAPEYDVRELEQRLAETARLWEDKLIQALIDHCGEELGNQRILRYGAGFPAAYRETVGVRAAVYDIDLMETLAQCGGIAVNLYVLLEDPPGALRFRIYHSEGPVTLSASLPMLEHMGVRVIDEQPYCIARRDASPVWIHDFGLRHDLTGELPIERLRTLFHEAFLKIWRGEVENDNFNRLVLVAGLDWRQVKVLRAYGQYLRQIGFTFSRSYVQATVAAHPAIVRSLIELFEIRFDPNHSGDRAVHEETKVKTILEALDQVENIDDDRILRQFLALIRATLRTNYYRRDEGADLKHYLSFKFDPKQVPGLPEPRPMFEIFVFSPRIEGIHLRGGHVARGGLRWSDRMEDFRTEVLGLVKAQVVKNAVIVPTGSKGGFVIKRPPPPGDRDALLREGIACYQTYLHGLLDITDNLVAGHVSPPPNVVRHDSDDAYLVVAADKGTATFSDTANAVAREYGFWLDDAFASGGSAGYDHKKMGITARGAWESVKRHFRELGLDTQSQDFTVVGIGDMSGDVFGNGMLRSRHIRLVAAFDHRHIFIDPNPDPETSFIERERIFALPRSSWADYDGKLISKGGGVWPRSAKS
;
A
#
# COMPACT_ATOMS: atom_id res chain seq x y z
N MET A 1 23.48 -44.13 1.48
CA MET A 1 24.72 -43.55 0.96
C MET A 1 24.84 -42.18 1.58
N ASN A 2 25.81 -42.01 2.49
CA ASN A 2 26.09 -40.70 3.09
C ASN A 2 26.66 -39.75 2.03
N THR A 3 26.71 -38.45 2.29
CA THR A 3 27.28 -37.45 1.38
C THR A 3 28.74 -37.78 1.02
N GLU A 4 29.54 -38.25 1.98
CA GLU A 4 30.90 -38.75 1.74
C GLU A 4 30.97 -39.94 0.76
N ASP A 5 30.06 -40.91 0.86
CA ASP A 5 30.04 -42.06 -0.06
C ASP A 5 29.76 -41.61 -1.50
N ARG A 6 28.87 -40.62 -1.67
CA ARG A 6 28.55 -40.02 -2.98
C ARG A 6 29.73 -39.26 -3.57
N LYS A 7 30.48 -38.53 -2.74
CA LYS A 7 31.72 -37.88 -3.14
C LYS A 7 32.75 -38.89 -3.64
N LEU A 8 32.96 -39.98 -2.90
CA LEU A 8 33.87 -41.05 -3.32
C LEU A 8 33.44 -41.68 -4.65
N GLU A 9 32.14 -41.93 -4.85
CA GLU A 9 31.60 -42.45 -6.11
C GLU A 9 31.81 -41.46 -7.27
N LEU A 10 31.59 -40.16 -7.07
CA LEU A 10 31.86 -39.13 -8.08
C LEU A 10 33.35 -39.06 -8.45
N ILE A 11 34.24 -39.10 -7.46
CA ILE A 11 35.70 -39.12 -7.67
C ILE A 11 36.09 -40.37 -8.46
N GLU A 12 35.56 -41.54 -8.10
CA GLU A 12 35.83 -42.80 -8.79
C GLU A 12 35.34 -42.76 -10.25
N ASN A 13 34.17 -42.17 -10.51
CA ASN A 13 33.65 -41.97 -11.86
C ASN A 13 34.54 -41.05 -12.71
N VAL A 14 35.09 -39.98 -12.13
CA VAL A 14 36.06 -39.10 -12.81
C VAL A 14 37.36 -39.86 -13.11
N ILE A 15 37.89 -40.63 -12.15
CA ILE A 15 39.11 -41.45 -12.32
C ILE A 15 38.92 -42.49 -13.43
N ASN A 16 37.78 -43.19 -13.46
CA ASN A 16 37.46 -44.17 -14.50
C ASN A 16 37.43 -43.53 -15.89
N ARG A 17 36.92 -42.29 -15.99
CA ARG A 17 36.91 -41.53 -17.24
C ARG A 17 38.33 -41.13 -17.70
N ILE A 18 39.22 -40.78 -16.77
CA ILE A 18 40.65 -40.51 -17.06
C ILE A 18 41.35 -41.76 -17.59
N ARG A 19 41.19 -42.90 -16.91
CA ARG A 19 41.77 -44.19 -17.34
C ARG A 19 41.32 -44.63 -18.73
N THR A 20 40.11 -44.24 -19.14
CA THR A 20 39.59 -44.55 -20.47
C THR A 20 40.12 -43.63 -21.57
N ARG A 21 40.50 -42.39 -21.23
CA ARG A 21 40.84 -41.33 -22.22
C ARG A 21 42.33 -40.98 -22.30
N MET A 22 43.15 -41.45 -21.36
CA MET A 22 44.60 -41.15 -21.31
C MET A 22 45.48 -42.41 -21.43
N PRO A 23 46.73 -42.31 -21.94
CA PRO A 23 47.67 -43.43 -22.03
C PRO A 23 48.16 -43.91 -20.65
N GLY A 24 48.44 -45.22 -20.53
CA GLY A 24 48.61 -45.95 -19.26
C GLY A 24 49.35 -45.24 -18.12
N GLU A 25 50.63 -44.89 -18.28
CA GLU A 25 51.42 -44.29 -17.18
C GLU A 25 50.93 -42.88 -16.80
N GLN A 26 50.49 -42.08 -17.78
CA GLN A 26 49.94 -40.74 -17.54
C GLN A 26 48.55 -40.80 -16.89
N ALA A 27 47.75 -41.81 -17.21
CA ALA A 27 46.43 -42.01 -16.64
C ALA A 27 46.49 -42.33 -15.14
N GLU A 28 47.46 -43.14 -14.71
CA GLU A 28 47.61 -43.48 -13.28
C GLU A 28 48.16 -42.29 -12.46
N ALA A 29 49.05 -41.47 -13.02
CA ALA A 29 49.51 -40.24 -12.38
C ALA A 29 48.36 -39.22 -12.24
N ALA A 30 47.57 -39.02 -13.30
CA ALA A 30 46.40 -38.16 -13.27
C ALA A 30 45.31 -38.69 -12.32
N ALA A 31 45.11 -40.01 -12.23
CA ALA A 31 44.18 -40.62 -11.28
C ALA A 31 44.56 -40.34 -9.81
N ARG A 32 45.86 -40.46 -9.48
CA ARG A 32 46.38 -40.09 -8.14
C ARG A 32 46.17 -38.60 -7.86
N PHE A 33 46.40 -37.75 -8.87
CA PHE A 33 46.15 -36.32 -8.76
C PHE A 33 44.69 -36.02 -8.45
N VAL A 34 43.73 -36.58 -9.20
CA VAL A 34 42.29 -36.37 -8.97
C VAL A 34 41.85 -36.82 -7.58
N ALA A 35 42.33 -37.98 -7.14
CA ALA A 35 42.02 -38.50 -5.81
C ALA A 35 42.46 -37.51 -4.72
N ASN A 36 43.68 -36.99 -4.81
CA ASN A 36 44.20 -35.97 -3.88
C ASN A 36 43.49 -34.61 -4.04
N TYR A 37 43.09 -34.25 -5.27
CA TYR A 37 42.55 -32.95 -5.60
C TYR A 37 41.19 -32.69 -4.95
N TYR A 38 40.30 -33.69 -5.01
CA TYR A 38 38.96 -33.61 -4.44
C TYR A 38 38.87 -34.15 -3.01
N GLN A 39 39.96 -34.65 -2.42
CA GLN A 39 39.94 -35.34 -1.13
C GLN A 39 39.37 -34.49 0.01
N GLU A 40 39.74 -33.20 0.08
CA GLU A 40 39.35 -32.30 1.17
C GLU A 40 38.18 -31.37 0.80
N VAL A 41 37.60 -31.53 -0.39
CA VAL A 41 36.45 -30.72 -0.81
C VAL A 41 35.19 -31.20 -0.10
N ASP A 42 34.34 -30.28 0.34
CA ASP A 42 33.07 -30.63 0.98
C ASP A 42 32.22 -31.50 0.01
N PRO A 43 31.64 -32.62 0.46
CA PRO A 43 30.75 -33.43 -0.37
C PRO A 43 29.62 -32.64 -1.04
N ASP A 44 29.06 -31.63 -0.37
CA ASP A 44 27.94 -30.84 -0.89
C ASP A 44 28.36 -29.94 -2.06
N ASP A 45 29.61 -29.46 -2.08
CA ASP A 45 30.19 -28.69 -3.18
C ASP A 45 30.34 -29.52 -4.48
N LEU A 46 30.41 -30.85 -4.34
CA LEU A 46 30.54 -31.80 -5.46
C LEU A 46 29.20 -32.43 -5.87
N ALA A 47 28.25 -32.55 -4.94
CA ALA A 47 27.00 -33.31 -5.14
C ALA A 47 26.11 -32.79 -6.29
N GLY A 48 26.17 -31.48 -6.58
CA GLY A 48 25.40 -30.84 -7.65
C GLY A 48 26.10 -30.81 -9.03
N ARG A 49 27.34 -31.34 -9.14
CA ARG A 49 28.18 -31.19 -10.33
C ARG A 49 28.14 -32.44 -11.20
N SER A 50 28.20 -32.24 -12.52
CA SER A 50 28.32 -33.37 -13.44
C SER A 50 29.74 -33.94 -13.42
N VAL A 51 29.86 -35.24 -13.68
CA VAL A 51 31.17 -35.90 -13.85
C VAL A 51 31.98 -35.23 -14.97
N ASP A 52 31.33 -34.66 -15.99
CA ASP A 52 31.98 -33.99 -17.12
C ASP A 52 32.61 -32.65 -16.72
N ASP A 53 31.94 -31.87 -15.87
CA ASP A 53 32.45 -30.60 -15.37
C ASP A 53 33.60 -30.81 -14.38
N LEU A 54 33.45 -31.79 -13.47
CA LEU A 54 34.52 -32.20 -12.55
C LEU A 54 35.76 -32.71 -13.30
N TYR A 55 35.54 -33.58 -14.29
CA TYR A 55 36.60 -34.07 -15.16
C TYR A 55 37.28 -32.93 -15.92
N GLY A 56 36.52 -31.98 -16.47
CA GLY A 56 37.04 -30.83 -17.19
C GLY A 56 37.89 -29.92 -16.33
N ALA A 57 37.39 -29.54 -15.14
CA ALA A 57 38.07 -28.66 -14.21
C ALA A 57 39.40 -29.26 -13.72
N VAL A 58 39.38 -30.52 -13.24
CA VAL A 58 40.59 -31.16 -12.71
C VAL A 58 41.63 -31.43 -13.79
N LEU A 59 41.23 -31.81 -15.00
CA LEU A 59 42.19 -31.99 -16.09
C LEU A 59 42.75 -30.68 -16.62
N SER A 60 41.96 -29.60 -16.62
CA SER A 60 42.50 -28.29 -16.99
C SER A 60 43.61 -27.89 -16.03
N HIS A 61 43.39 -28.05 -14.73
CA HIS A 61 44.40 -27.76 -13.72
C HIS A 61 45.59 -28.74 -13.81
N TRP A 62 45.35 -30.04 -14.05
CA TRP A 62 46.40 -31.04 -14.31
C TRP A 62 47.32 -30.64 -15.47
N HIS A 63 46.77 -30.14 -16.58
CA HIS A 63 47.56 -29.64 -17.70
C HIS A 63 48.30 -28.35 -17.36
N PHE A 64 47.68 -27.46 -16.59
CA PHE A 64 48.30 -26.20 -16.14
C PHE A 64 49.56 -26.44 -15.30
N ILE A 65 49.60 -27.51 -14.50
CA ILE A 65 50.69 -27.77 -13.55
C ILE A 65 51.88 -28.56 -14.12
N GLN A 66 51.77 -29.07 -15.35
CA GLN A 66 52.79 -29.96 -15.94
C GLN A 66 54.18 -29.34 -15.94
N ARG A 67 54.29 -28.03 -16.17
CA ARG A 67 55.55 -27.29 -16.10
C ARG A 67 55.43 -26.10 -15.16
N LEU A 68 56.24 -26.10 -14.10
CA LEU A 68 56.50 -24.91 -13.29
C LEU A 68 57.60 -24.10 -14.01
N GLY A 69 57.48 -22.78 -14.10
CA GLY A 69 58.48 -21.95 -14.80
C GLY A 69 59.79 -21.81 -14.01
N ASP A 70 60.44 -20.64 -14.10
CA ASP A 70 61.69 -20.31 -13.38
C ASP A 70 61.50 -20.12 -11.85
N GLY A 71 60.70 -20.97 -11.20
CA GLY A 71 60.42 -20.91 -9.75
C GLY A 71 59.42 -19.83 -9.31
N LEU A 72 58.73 -19.16 -10.25
CA LEU A 72 57.70 -18.17 -9.97
C LEU A 72 56.29 -18.80 -9.90
N PRO A 73 55.35 -18.22 -9.13
CA PRO A 73 53.96 -18.65 -9.13
C PRO A 73 53.37 -18.59 -10.54
N LYS A 74 52.61 -19.62 -10.92
CA LYS A 74 51.77 -19.57 -12.12
C LYS A 74 50.35 -19.21 -11.71
N LEU A 75 49.77 -18.24 -12.39
CA LEU A 75 48.39 -17.80 -12.20
C LEU A 75 47.72 -17.66 -13.57
N ARG A 76 46.48 -18.12 -13.69
CA ARG A 76 45.61 -17.80 -14.83
C ARG A 76 44.19 -17.51 -14.36
N VAL A 77 43.55 -16.53 -14.97
CA VAL A 77 42.14 -16.17 -14.73
C VAL A 77 41.38 -16.18 -16.06
N TYR A 78 40.38 -17.03 -16.20
CA TYR A 78 39.72 -17.26 -17.49
C TYR A 78 38.29 -17.80 -17.37
N ASN A 79 37.54 -17.71 -18.46
CA ASN A 79 36.21 -18.30 -18.59
C ASN A 79 36.27 -19.53 -19.49
N PRO A 80 36.22 -20.75 -18.96
CA PRO A 80 36.30 -21.97 -19.76
C PRO A 80 35.11 -22.07 -20.72
N ASN A 81 35.41 -22.44 -21.96
CA ASN A 81 34.43 -22.72 -23.01
C ASN A 81 34.86 -23.95 -23.82
N VAL A 82 33.89 -24.71 -24.32
CA VAL A 82 34.16 -25.99 -24.98
C VAL A 82 35.09 -25.85 -26.20
N PRO A 83 34.92 -24.87 -27.11
CA PRO A 83 35.79 -24.74 -28.29
C PRO A 83 37.27 -24.50 -27.99
N GLU A 84 37.59 -23.68 -26.99
CA GLU A 84 38.97 -23.27 -26.69
C GLU A 84 39.60 -24.12 -25.58
N HIS A 85 38.81 -24.57 -24.60
CA HIS A 85 39.30 -25.19 -23.37
C HIS A 85 38.89 -26.67 -23.23
N GLY A 86 37.96 -27.16 -24.06
CA GLY A 86 37.46 -28.54 -23.99
C GLY A 86 36.49 -28.83 -22.83
N TRP A 87 36.16 -27.81 -22.04
CA TRP A 87 35.18 -27.85 -20.94
C TRP A 87 34.56 -26.46 -20.74
N GLN A 88 33.49 -26.35 -19.96
CA GLN A 88 32.83 -25.08 -19.70
C GLN A 88 32.44 -24.95 -18.22
N SER A 89 32.28 -23.70 -17.77
CA SER A 89 31.75 -23.37 -16.44
C SER A 89 30.85 -22.15 -16.55
N SER A 90 29.86 -22.07 -15.66
CA SER A 90 29.06 -20.86 -15.43
C SER A 90 29.83 -19.76 -14.71
N HIS A 91 31.03 -20.05 -14.20
CA HIS A 91 31.85 -19.18 -13.36
C HIS A 91 33.15 -18.76 -14.06
N THR A 92 33.78 -17.70 -13.54
CA THR A 92 35.17 -17.39 -13.86
C THR A 92 36.09 -18.25 -13.01
N ILE A 93 37.11 -18.83 -13.63
CA ILE A 93 38.04 -19.76 -13.00
C ILE A 93 39.37 -19.06 -12.73
N ILE A 94 39.86 -19.20 -11.50
CA ILE A 94 41.20 -18.79 -11.09
C ILE A 94 41.96 -20.07 -10.76
N GLU A 95 43.09 -20.29 -11.41
CA GLU A 95 43.99 -21.40 -11.10
C GLU A 95 45.38 -20.90 -10.79
N ILE A 96 45.93 -21.37 -9.68
CA ILE A 96 47.24 -20.98 -9.15
C ILE A 96 48.05 -22.23 -8.83
N LEU A 97 49.31 -22.21 -9.26
CA LEU A 97 50.34 -23.13 -8.82
C LEU A 97 51.46 -22.34 -8.14
N ASN A 98 51.73 -22.65 -6.87
CA ASN A 98 52.77 -21.99 -6.09
C ASN A 98 53.48 -23.00 -5.17
N ASP A 99 54.68 -22.67 -4.70
CA ASP A 99 55.30 -23.40 -3.58
C ASP A 99 54.39 -23.31 -2.35
N ASP A 100 54.34 -24.36 -1.53
CA ASP A 100 53.56 -24.31 -0.30
C ASP A 100 54.19 -23.32 0.69
N MET A 101 53.40 -22.34 1.14
CA MET A 101 53.79 -21.34 2.12
C MET A 101 52.57 -20.83 2.91
N PRO A 102 52.77 -20.30 4.13
CA PRO A 102 51.68 -19.73 4.93
C PRO A 102 50.95 -18.59 4.21
N PHE A 103 49.67 -18.38 4.56
CA PHE A 103 48.82 -17.27 4.15
C PHE A 103 48.32 -17.25 2.70
N LEU A 104 48.62 -18.22 1.84
CA LEU A 104 48.19 -18.19 0.43
C LEU A 104 46.68 -18.00 0.27
N VAL A 105 45.88 -18.97 0.73
CA VAL A 105 44.41 -18.90 0.65
C VAL A 105 43.85 -17.70 1.42
N ASP A 106 44.37 -17.47 2.62
CA ASP A 106 43.92 -16.38 3.49
C ASP A 106 44.18 -14.99 2.88
N SER A 107 45.10 -14.87 1.92
CA SER A 107 45.40 -13.62 1.21
C SER A 107 44.64 -13.50 -0.11
N ILE A 108 44.45 -14.61 -0.83
CA ILE A 108 43.76 -14.63 -2.13
C ILE A 108 42.27 -14.36 -1.98
N VAL A 109 41.61 -15.02 -1.02
CA VAL A 109 40.15 -14.90 -0.84
C VAL A 109 39.72 -13.44 -0.54
N PRO A 110 40.40 -12.69 0.35
CA PRO A 110 40.06 -11.29 0.55
C PRO A 110 40.29 -10.39 -0.68
N GLU A 111 41.26 -10.70 -1.55
CA GLU A 111 41.45 -9.95 -2.80
C GLU A 111 40.29 -10.17 -3.77
N VAL A 112 39.79 -11.40 -3.89
CA VAL A 112 38.57 -11.71 -4.65
C VAL A 112 37.37 -10.92 -4.10
N ASN A 113 37.16 -10.97 -2.78
CA ASN A 113 36.06 -10.23 -2.13
C ASN A 113 36.20 -8.72 -2.28
N ARG A 114 37.43 -8.17 -2.24
CA ARG A 114 37.70 -6.73 -2.44
C ARG A 114 37.26 -6.24 -3.82
N GLN A 115 37.29 -7.12 -4.83
CA GLN A 115 36.83 -6.80 -6.18
C GLN A 115 35.32 -7.01 -6.37
N GLY A 116 34.59 -7.29 -5.28
CA GLY A 116 33.13 -7.44 -5.26
C GLY A 116 32.64 -8.77 -5.82
N LEU A 117 33.48 -9.81 -5.83
CA LEU A 117 33.14 -11.13 -6.35
C LEU A 117 32.84 -12.10 -5.22
N THR A 118 31.79 -12.88 -5.40
CA THR A 118 31.43 -14.00 -4.54
C THR A 118 32.28 -15.21 -4.89
N LEU A 119 32.82 -15.88 -3.87
CA LEU A 119 33.51 -17.16 -4.01
C LEU A 119 32.50 -18.31 -3.93
N HIS A 120 32.38 -19.08 -5.02
CA HIS A 120 31.43 -20.20 -5.14
C HIS A 120 32.08 -21.56 -4.82
N LEU A 121 33.37 -21.71 -5.06
CA LEU A 121 34.12 -22.92 -4.77
C LEU A 121 35.59 -22.60 -4.54
N ILE A 122 36.21 -23.28 -3.57
CA ILE A 122 37.64 -23.31 -3.36
C ILE A 122 38.14 -24.75 -3.28
N ILE A 123 39.11 -25.08 -4.13
CA ILE A 123 39.84 -26.34 -4.07
C ILE A 123 41.31 -26.00 -3.85
N HIS A 124 41.86 -26.38 -2.69
CA HIS A 124 43.24 -26.08 -2.30
C HIS A 124 43.99 -27.29 -1.73
N PRO A 125 44.31 -28.30 -2.54
CA PRO A 125 45.17 -29.39 -2.11
C PRO A 125 46.64 -28.94 -2.10
N VAL A 126 47.31 -29.15 -0.96
CA VAL A 126 48.78 -29.16 -0.90
C VAL A 126 49.27 -30.55 -1.28
N MET A 127 50.01 -30.64 -2.38
CA MET A 127 50.51 -31.89 -2.94
C MET A 127 52.04 -31.93 -2.95
N ARG A 128 52.60 -33.11 -2.70
CA ARG A 128 54.04 -33.33 -2.90
C ARG A 128 54.30 -33.81 -4.32
N VAL A 129 55.12 -33.08 -5.06
CA VAL A 129 55.42 -33.37 -6.46
C VAL A 129 56.91 -33.56 -6.70
N VAL A 130 57.25 -34.39 -7.69
CA VAL A 130 58.62 -34.60 -8.15
C VAL A 130 58.73 -33.99 -9.55
N ARG A 131 59.70 -33.10 -9.75
CA ARG A 131 59.98 -32.44 -11.03
C ARG A 131 61.39 -32.75 -11.53
N ASP A 132 61.58 -32.71 -12.84
CA ASP A 132 62.90 -32.82 -13.49
C ASP A 132 63.69 -31.48 -13.43
N GLU A 133 64.91 -31.48 -13.98
CA GLU A 133 65.77 -30.28 -14.06
C GLU A 133 65.18 -29.13 -14.90
N ASN A 134 64.17 -29.41 -15.74
CA ASN A 134 63.43 -28.43 -16.54
C ASN A 134 62.09 -28.02 -15.90
N SER A 135 61.88 -28.38 -14.62
CA SER A 135 60.65 -28.16 -13.86
C SER A 135 59.41 -28.88 -14.42
N GLN A 136 59.59 -29.93 -15.22
CA GLN A 136 58.52 -30.79 -15.72
C GLN A 136 58.09 -31.78 -14.64
N LEU A 137 56.78 -31.98 -14.50
CA LEU A 137 56.18 -32.91 -13.55
C LEU A 137 56.50 -34.35 -13.94
N ILE A 138 57.18 -35.08 -13.05
CA ILE A 138 57.46 -36.51 -13.20
C ILE A 138 56.38 -37.33 -12.49
N ASP A 139 56.07 -36.99 -11.23
CA ASP A 139 55.11 -37.76 -10.42
C ASP A 139 54.47 -36.90 -9.32
N VAL A 140 53.30 -37.35 -8.86
CA VAL A 140 52.57 -36.82 -7.69
C VAL A 140 52.50 -37.92 -6.64
N ALA A 141 53.02 -37.63 -5.44
CA ALA A 141 53.07 -38.60 -4.37
C ALA A 141 51.65 -39.04 -3.91
N ALA A 142 51.54 -40.29 -3.48
CA ALA A 142 50.35 -40.79 -2.80
C ALA A 142 50.28 -40.21 -1.37
N GLY A 143 49.60 -39.07 -1.22
CA GLY A 143 49.37 -38.42 0.06
C GLY A 143 50.49 -37.47 0.53
N ARG A 144 50.20 -36.70 1.59
CA ARG A 144 51.06 -35.63 2.14
C ARG A 144 52.34 -36.14 2.83
N HIS A 145 52.40 -37.44 3.17
CA HIS A 145 53.44 -38.03 4.02
C HIS A 145 54.64 -38.64 3.28
N GLY A 146 54.71 -38.52 1.94
CA GLY A 146 55.92 -38.87 1.20
C GLY A 146 57.12 -38.01 1.63
N THR A 147 58.34 -38.53 1.51
CA THR A 147 59.58 -37.81 1.89
C THR A 147 60.38 -37.27 0.70
N VAL A 148 59.93 -37.55 -0.54
CA VAL A 148 60.62 -37.19 -1.78
C VAL A 148 59.76 -36.22 -2.59
N GLY A 149 60.34 -35.10 -3.04
CA GLY A 149 59.65 -34.04 -3.79
C GLY A 149 59.31 -32.80 -2.96
N ASN A 150 58.97 -31.70 -3.64
CA ASN A 150 58.61 -30.41 -3.04
C ASN A 150 57.10 -30.33 -2.76
N LEU A 151 56.71 -29.57 -1.76
CA LEU A 151 55.29 -29.27 -1.50
C LEU A 151 54.87 -28.08 -2.38
N GLU A 152 53.84 -28.31 -3.19
CA GLU A 152 53.21 -27.29 -4.01
C GLU A 152 51.75 -27.12 -3.59
N SER A 153 51.33 -25.86 -3.49
CA SER A 153 49.96 -25.43 -3.25
C SER A 153 49.26 -25.21 -4.60
N LEU A 154 48.21 -25.98 -4.83
CA LEU A 154 47.36 -25.86 -6.01
C LEU A 154 46.05 -25.22 -5.58
N ILE A 155 45.70 -24.09 -6.15
CA ILE A 155 44.46 -23.37 -5.80
C ILE A 155 43.60 -23.24 -7.03
N HIS A 156 42.36 -23.69 -6.93
CA HIS A 156 41.32 -23.46 -7.93
C HIS A 156 40.13 -22.78 -7.26
N LEU A 157 39.74 -21.64 -7.81
CA LEU A 157 38.60 -20.87 -7.33
C LEU A 157 37.58 -20.68 -8.44
N GLU A 158 36.31 -20.77 -8.08
CA GLU A 158 35.21 -20.35 -8.92
C GLU A 158 34.57 -19.10 -8.33
N VAL A 159 34.47 -18.05 -9.14
CA VAL A 159 33.92 -16.75 -8.73
C VAL A 159 32.81 -16.30 -9.67
N ASP A 160 32.08 -15.25 -9.28
CA ASP A 160 31.09 -14.62 -10.16
C ASP A 160 31.66 -14.38 -11.56
N ARG A 161 30.90 -14.79 -12.59
CA ARG A 161 31.36 -14.74 -13.97
C ARG A 161 31.60 -13.30 -14.41
N ARG A 162 32.82 -12.99 -14.83
CA ARG A 162 33.17 -11.69 -15.46
C ARG A 162 33.46 -11.87 -16.94
N SER A 163 32.70 -11.20 -17.79
CA SER A 163 32.88 -11.22 -19.25
C SER A 163 33.74 -10.07 -19.80
N ASP A 164 34.07 -9.10 -18.97
CA ASP A 164 34.91 -7.93 -19.29
C ASP A 164 36.40 -8.29 -19.19
N ALA A 165 37.16 -8.12 -20.28
CA ALA A 165 38.59 -8.41 -20.34
C ALA A 165 39.43 -7.52 -19.39
N PRO A 166 39.33 -6.18 -19.41
CA PRO A 166 39.91 -5.32 -18.37
C PRO A 166 39.63 -5.76 -16.92
N ALA A 167 38.42 -6.23 -16.61
CA ALA A 167 38.10 -6.70 -15.26
C ALA A 167 38.80 -8.03 -14.92
N LEU A 168 38.96 -8.94 -15.88
CA LEU A 168 39.73 -10.18 -15.71
C LEU A 168 41.23 -9.88 -15.54
N ASP A 169 41.77 -8.94 -16.32
CA ASP A 169 43.17 -8.51 -16.22
C ASP A 169 43.45 -7.84 -14.86
N ALA A 170 42.52 -7.03 -14.36
CA ALA A 170 42.60 -6.42 -13.03
C ALA A 170 42.56 -7.46 -11.90
N LEU A 171 41.73 -8.50 -12.03
CA LEU A 171 41.67 -9.62 -11.10
C LEU A 171 42.97 -10.40 -11.09
N GLN A 172 43.49 -10.77 -12.27
CA GLN A 172 44.76 -11.47 -12.41
C GLN A 172 45.93 -10.65 -11.85
N SER A 173 46.00 -9.35 -12.17
CA SER A 173 47.06 -8.46 -11.68
C SER A 173 47.00 -8.26 -10.16
N GLY A 174 45.80 -8.13 -9.59
CA GLY A 174 45.59 -8.02 -8.15
C GLY A 174 46.07 -9.26 -7.40
N LEU A 175 45.70 -10.44 -7.90
CA LEU A 175 46.12 -11.74 -7.34
C LEU A 175 47.63 -11.98 -7.48
N ALA A 176 48.24 -11.62 -8.62
CA ALA A 176 49.68 -11.74 -8.82
C ALA A 176 50.45 -10.90 -7.79
N ARG A 177 50.02 -9.65 -7.56
CA ARG A 177 50.61 -8.76 -6.53
C ARG A 177 50.47 -9.33 -5.12
N VAL A 178 49.31 -9.91 -4.79
CA VAL A 178 49.10 -10.56 -3.49
C VAL A 178 50.04 -11.74 -3.30
N LEU A 179 50.22 -12.59 -4.32
CA LEU A 179 51.14 -13.72 -4.27
C LEU A 179 52.61 -13.27 -4.09
N GLU A 180 53.00 -12.18 -4.76
CA GLU A 180 54.31 -11.56 -4.59
C GLU A 180 54.53 -11.06 -3.16
N ASP A 181 53.55 -10.34 -2.60
CA ASP A 181 53.59 -9.82 -1.23
C ASP A 181 53.67 -10.96 -0.19
N VAL A 182 52.90 -12.04 -0.39
CA VAL A 182 52.93 -13.23 0.50
C VAL A 182 54.33 -13.85 0.48
N ARG A 183 54.88 -14.10 -0.71
CA ARG A 183 56.21 -14.70 -0.86
C ARG A 183 57.28 -13.81 -0.23
N ALA A 184 57.25 -12.51 -0.50
CA ALA A 184 58.19 -11.55 0.08
C ALA A 184 58.13 -11.56 1.61
N ALA A 185 56.93 -11.51 2.18
CA ALA A 185 56.74 -11.52 3.63
C ALA A 185 57.24 -12.82 4.28
N VAL A 186 56.96 -13.99 3.67
CA VAL A 186 57.35 -15.30 4.22
C VAL A 186 58.86 -15.53 4.11
N GLU A 187 59.47 -15.26 2.95
CA GLU A 187 60.90 -15.45 2.74
C GLU A 187 61.76 -14.56 3.65
N ASP A 188 61.36 -13.30 3.85
CA ASP A 188 62.09 -12.36 4.71
C ASP A 188 61.70 -12.44 6.18
N TRP A 189 60.70 -13.23 6.55
CA TRP A 189 60.26 -13.33 7.94
C TRP A 189 61.41 -13.66 8.93
N PRO A 190 62.34 -14.59 8.64
CA PRO A 190 63.51 -14.82 9.49
C PRO A 190 64.43 -13.59 9.60
N ALA A 191 64.63 -12.86 8.50
CA ALA A 191 65.44 -11.64 8.47
C ALA A 191 64.78 -10.52 9.29
N MET A 192 63.47 -10.33 9.16
CA MET A 192 62.70 -9.36 9.96
C MET A 192 62.74 -9.68 11.46
N ARG A 193 62.66 -10.95 11.84
CA ARG A 193 62.84 -11.39 13.24
C ARG A 193 64.24 -11.11 13.75
N THR A 194 65.26 -11.32 12.92
CA THR A 194 66.64 -11.01 13.26
C THR A 194 66.81 -9.51 13.49
N ARG A 195 66.21 -8.67 12.63
CA ARG A 195 66.21 -7.21 12.81
C ARG A 195 65.51 -6.79 14.10
N LEU A 196 64.37 -7.38 14.45
CA LEU A 196 63.70 -7.10 15.72
C LEU A 196 64.58 -7.47 16.92
N ALA A 197 65.28 -8.60 16.86
CA ALA A 197 66.24 -9.01 17.89
C ALA A 197 67.44 -8.07 17.98
N ASP A 198 67.97 -7.59 16.84
CA ASP A 198 69.05 -6.60 16.79
C ASP A 198 68.64 -5.29 17.46
N VAL A 199 67.41 -4.83 17.19
CA VAL A 199 66.84 -3.62 17.81
C VAL A 199 66.70 -3.78 19.32
N LEU A 200 66.19 -4.93 19.80
CA LEU A 200 66.15 -5.26 21.23
C LEU A 200 67.55 -5.24 21.88
N ALA A 201 68.56 -5.77 21.19
CA ALA A 201 69.94 -5.74 21.65
C ALA A 201 70.57 -4.34 21.63
N GLU A 202 70.16 -3.47 20.69
CA GLU A 202 70.56 -2.07 20.64
C GLU A 202 69.99 -1.28 21.82
N ILE A 203 68.69 -1.43 22.11
CA ILE A 203 68.02 -0.76 23.25
C ILE A 203 68.70 -1.13 24.58
N ASN A 204 69.09 -2.40 24.75
CA ASN A 204 69.78 -2.83 25.97
C ASN A 204 71.21 -2.26 26.10
N ARG A 205 71.89 -2.00 24.97
CA ARG A 205 73.25 -1.43 24.97
C ARG A 205 73.25 0.08 25.12
N ASN A 206 72.30 0.76 24.47
CA ASN A 206 72.13 2.21 24.45
C ASN A 206 70.67 2.54 24.80
N PRO A 207 70.30 2.57 26.09
CA PRO A 207 68.93 2.85 26.49
C PRO A 207 68.51 4.26 26.06
N PRO A 208 67.25 4.43 25.60
CA PRO A 208 66.71 5.74 25.23
C PRO A 208 66.64 6.69 26.44
N PRO A 209 66.63 8.02 26.22
CA PRO A 209 66.53 9.02 27.28
C PRO A 209 65.09 9.17 27.82
N GLN A 210 64.51 8.07 28.30
CA GLN A 210 63.17 8.02 28.92
C GLN A 210 63.24 7.26 30.26
N GLU A 211 62.17 7.33 31.06
CA GLU A 211 62.10 6.69 32.39
C GLU A 211 62.45 5.19 32.30
N PRO A 212 63.29 4.63 33.21
CA PRO A 212 63.71 3.22 33.14
C PRO A 212 62.54 2.22 33.14
N ALA A 213 61.45 2.53 33.86
CA ALA A 213 60.25 1.71 33.87
C ALA A 213 59.47 1.75 32.55
N GLU A 214 59.53 2.86 31.80
CA GLU A 214 58.95 2.96 30.45
C GLU A 214 59.79 2.18 29.44
N THR A 215 61.12 2.34 29.49
CA THR A 215 62.04 1.54 28.67
C THR A 215 61.89 0.03 28.91
N ALA A 216 61.69 -0.39 30.17
CA ALA A 216 61.45 -1.80 30.48
C ALA A 216 60.13 -2.30 29.86
N GLU A 217 59.05 -1.52 29.93
CA GLU A 217 57.76 -1.88 29.35
C GLU A 217 57.81 -1.93 27.81
N ASP A 218 58.46 -0.96 27.17
CA ASP A 218 58.64 -0.93 25.71
C ASP A 218 59.43 -2.16 25.21
N ARG A 219 60.46 -2.56 25.98
CA ARG A 219 61.23 -3.77 25.69
C ARG A 219 60.40 -5.04 25.87
N ASP A 220 59.62 -5.13 26.95
CA ASP A 220 58.70 -6.25 27.16
C ASP A 220 57.69 -6.36 26.01
N PHE A 221 57.20 -5.22 25.50
CA PHE A 221 56.34 -5.19 24.31
C PHE A 221 57.05 -5.71 23.07
N LEU A 222 58.24 -5.21 22.74
CA LEU A 222 58.99 -5.68 21.57
C LEU A 222 59.38 -7.16 21.68
N GLN A 223 59.66 -7.66 22.88
CA GLN A 223 59.88 -9.09 23.12
C GLN A 223 58.58 -9.88 22.91
N TRP A 224 57.45 -9.40 23.41
CA TRP A 224 56.14 -10.02 23.20
C TRP A 224 55.77 -10.11 21.71
N ILE A 225 56.08 -9.07 20.93
CA ILE A 225 55.99 -9.08 19.46
C ILE A 225 56.89 -10.18 18.85
N ALA A 226 58.13 -10.30 19.32
CA ALA A 226 59.08 -11.32 18.86
C ALA A 226 58.65 -12.76 19.20
N ASP A 227 57.84 -12.93 20.25
CA ASP A 227 57.26 -14.19 20.73
C ASP A 227 55.96 -14.57 19.99
N ASN A 228 55.88 -14.26 18.70
CA ASN A 228 54.79 -14.61 17.78
C ASN A 228 53.42 -14.00 18.12
N HIS A 229 53.37 -12.87 18.83
CA HIS A 229 52.11 -12.12 19.01
C HIS A 229 51.81 -11.16 17.85
N PHE A 230 52.75 -11.01 16.92
CA PHE A 230 52.64 -10.16 15.74
C PHE A 230 53.20 -10.84 14.50
N THR A 231 52.43 -10.83 13.41
CA THR A 231 52.90 -11.31 12.11
C THR A 231 53.65 -10.17 11.42
N LEU A 232 54.98 -10.27 11.39
CA LEU A 232 55.85 -9.34 10.66
C LEU A 232 55.67 -9.52 9.15
N LEU A 233 55.24 -8.46 8.46
CA LEU A 233 54.99 -8.45 7.01
C LEU A 233 55.99 -7.58 6.25
N GLY A 234 56.51 -6.53 6.87
CA GLY A 234 57.53 -5.68 6.26
C GLY A 234 58.40 -4.98 7.28
N TYR A 235 59.64 -4.68 6.88
CA TYR A 235 60.57 -3.88 7.66
C TYR A 235 61.31 -2.90 6.77
N ARG A 236 61.57 -1.69 7.28
CA ARG A 236 62.47 -0.74 6.63
C ARG A 236 63.09 0.19 7.68
N GLN A 237 64.33 0.60 7.46
CA GLN A 237 65.01 1.56 8.32
C GLN A 237 64.98 2.95 7.68
N TYR A 238 64.77 3.97 8.52
CA TYR A 238 64.79 5.36 8.12
C TYR A 238 65.79 6.18 8.94
N ASP A 239 66.41 7.16 8.28
CA ASP A 239 67.23 8.20 8.88
C ASP A 239 66.45 9.52 8.87
N LEU A 240 66.48 10.25 9.99
CA LEU A 240 65.76 11.50 10.18
C LEU A 240 66.66 12.69 9.84
N GLU A 241 66.40 13.32 8.70
CA GLU A 241 67.17 14.43 8.15
C GLU A 241 66.33 15.72 8.09
N ILE A 242 66.99 16.86 7.90
CA ILE A 242 66.34 18.15 7.64
C ILE A 242 66.59 18.51 6.18
N GLU A 243 65.53 18.64 5.39
CA GLU A 243 65.58 19.06 3.99
C GLU A 243 64.67 20.28 3.81
N ASN A 244 65.20 21.38 3.26
CA ASN A 244 64.47 22.65 3.08
C ASN A 244 63.80 23.20 4.38
N GLY A 245 64.42 22.97 5.54
CA GLY A 245 63.91 23.43 6.83
C GLY A 245 62.79 22.57 7.43
N VAL A 246 62.55 21.38 6.89
CA VAL A 246 61.51 20.46 7.34
C VAL A 246 62.11 19.08 7.62
N ASP A 247 61.62 18.41 8.66
CA ASP A 247 62.02 17.03 8.97
C ASP A 247 61.55 16.07 7.86
N VAL A 248 62.44 15.18 7.45
CA VAL A 248 62.24 14.17 6.39
C VAL A 248 62.79 12.82 6.85
N LEU A 249 62.03 11.74 6.63
CA LEU A 249 62.49 10.37 6.85
C LEU A 249 63.03 9.78 5.55
N ARG A 250 64.36 9.68 5.44
CA ARG A 250 65.06 9.09 4.29
C ARG A 250 65.21 7.59 4.47
N VAL A 251 64.98 6.81 3.42
CA VAL A 251 65.14 5.35 3.47
C VAL A 251 66.64 5.01 3.55
N ALA A 252 67.02 4.19 4.53
CA ALA A 252 68.37 3.64 4.58
C ALA A 252 68.54 2.61 3.43
N PRO A 253 69.59 2.72 2.59
CA PRO A 253 69.82 1.83 1.46
C PRO A 253 69.79 0.34 1.86
N ASP A 254 69.21 -0.50 1.00
CA ASP A 254 69.13 -1.96 1.15
C ASP A 254 68.52 -2.47 2.47
N SER A 255 67.76 -1.62 3.18
CA SER A 255 67.14 -1.97 4.47
C SER A 255 65.73 -2.57 4.37
N GLY A 256 65.11 -2.51 3.18
CA GLY A 256 63.73 -2.95 2.95
C GLY A 256 63.59 -4.47 2.90
N LEU A 257 62.68 -5.01 3.71
CA LEU A 257 62.34 -6.43 3.81
C LEU A 257 60.81 -6.64 3.71
N GLY A 258 60.39 -7.84 3.31
CA GLY A 258 58.98 -8.23 3.18
C GLY A 258 58.22 -7.41 2.14
N ILE A 259 57.01 -6.97 2.48
CA ILE A 259 56.19 -6.07 1.61
C ILE A 259 56.83 -4.68 1.40
N LEU A 260 57.93 -4.39 2.10
CA LEU A 260 58.74 -3.19 1.92
C LEU A 260 60.04 -3.48 1.15
N ARG A 261 60.16 -4.62 0.46
CA ARG A 261 61.18 -4.86 -0.58
C ARG A 261 61.01 -3.86 -1.74
N GLY A 262 62.09 -3.62 -2.49
CA GLY A 262 62.08 -2.95 -3.81
C GLY A 262 61.21 -1.69 -3.93
N GLY A 263 61.80 -0.51 -3.74
CA GLY A 263 61.14 0.78 -4.02
C GLY A 263 62.12 1.82 -4.54
N THR A 264 61.67 2.68 -5.45
CA THR A 264 62.44 3.83 -5.94
C THR A 264 62.39 5.04 -5.00
N ASP A 265 61.56 4.96 -3.96
CA ASP A 265 61.35 6.03 -3.00
C ASP A 265 62.59 6.23 -2.12
N THR A 266 63.24 7.38 -2.28
CA THR A 266 64.36 7.79 -1.43
C THR A 266 63.87 8.34 -0.08
N VAL A 267 62.59 8.73 0.01
CA VAL A 267 61.97 9.40 1.17
C VAL A 267 60.60 8.79 1.48
N SER A 268 60.21 8.75 2.76
CA SER A 268 58.88 8.28 3.20
C SER A 268 57.76 9.23 2.74
N GLY A 269 57.07 8.91 1.64
CA GLY A 269 55.94 9.71 1.14
C GLY A 269 54.83 9.93 2.16
N SER A 270 54.49 8.91 2.96
CA SER A 270 53.48 9.00 4.03
C SER A 270 53.85 9.93 5.18
N PHE A 271 55.14 10.22 5.37
CA PHE A 271 55.62 11.17 6.38
C PHE A 271 55.69 12.58 5.81
N ALA A 272 56.08 12.71 4.54
CA ALA A 272 56.14 13.99 3.84
C ALA A 272 54.77 14.69 3.74
N THR A 273 53.67 13.93 3.71
CA THR A 273 52.30 14.47 3.66
C THR A 273 51.70 14.84 5.02
N LEU A 274 52.40 14.57 6.13
CA LEU A 274 51.92 14.91 7.47
C LEU A 274 52.03 16.44 7.73
N PRO A 275 51.07 17.03 8.48
CA PRO A 275 51.17 18.42 8.91
C PRO A 275 52.47 18.70 9.70
N PRO A 276 53.04 19.92 9.62
CA PRO A 276 54.27 20.29 10.34
C PRO A 276 54.25 19.96 11.84
N GLU A 277 53.12 20.22 12.51
CA GLU A 277 52.94 19.95 13.96
C GLU A 277 53.02 18.45 14.29
N VAL A 278 52.54 17.60 13.39
CA VAL A 278 52.58 16.13 13.54
C VAL A 278 53.97 15.60 13.20
N ARG A 279 54.68 16.21 12.24
CA ARG A 279 56.08 15.84 11.93
C ARG A 279 57.03 16.15 13.08
N ALA A 280 56.76 17.20 13.87
CA ALA A 280 57.54 17.52 15.07
C ALA A 280 57.55 16.36 16.09
N GLN A 281 56.51 15.51 16.10
CA GLN A 281 56.45 14.32 16.95
C GLN A 281 57.55 13.29 16.62
N ALA A 282 58.13 13.33 15.41
CA ALA A 282 59.27 12.47 15.07
C ALA A 282 60.46 12.73 16.00
N ARG A 283 60.65 13.96 16.47
CA ARG A 283 61.72 14.37 17.38
C ARG A 283 61.42 14.10 18.87
N GLU A 284 60.20 13.71 19.25
CA GLU A 284 59.87 13.37 20.65
C GLU A 284 60.75 12.22 21.17
N GLN A 285 61.25 12.33 22.41
CA GLN A 285 62.08 11.31 23.05
C GLN A 285 61.25 10.15 23.63
N LYS A 286 60.41 9.52 22.79
CA LYS A 286 59.66 8.29 23.10
C LYS A 286 60.12 7.17 22.19
N LEU A 287 60.49 6.02 22.76
CA LEU A 287 61.06 4.91 22.00
C LEU A 287 60.09 4.33 20.97
N LEU A 288 58.82 4.11 21.33
CA LEU A 288 57.83 3.45 20.48
C LEU A 288 56.82 4.42 19.87
N ILE A 289 56.49 4.19 18.60
CA ILE A 289 55.33 4.76 17.91
C ILE A 289 54.43 3.60 17.49
N LEU A 290 53.21 3.57 18.01
CA LEU A 290 52.18 2.61 17.62
C LEU A 290 51.07 3.35 16.87
N ALA A 291 50.76 2.90 15.66
CA ALA A 291 49.72 3.50 14.84
C ALA A 291 49.07 2.46 13.93
N LYS A 292 47.86 2.74 13.43
CA LYS A 292 47.30 2.04 12.27
C LYS A 292 47.74 2.75 10.99
N SER A 293 48.19 2.02 9.98
CA SER A 293 48.50 2.55 8.66
C SER A 293 47.22 2.82 7.86
N ASN A 294 47.30 3.69 6.85
CA ASN A 294 46.23 3.85 5.84
C ASN A 294 46.32 2.78 4.73
N ALA A 295 47.36 1.96 4.73
CA ALA A 295 47.51 0.84 3.81
C ALA A 295 46.85 -0.42 4.39
N ARG A 296 46.05 -1.09 3.58
CA ARG A 296 45.51 -2.41 3.91
C ARG A 296 46.55 -3.50 3.65
N ALA A 297 46.59 -4.50 4.51
CA ALA A 297 47.39 -5.68 4.33
C ALA A 297 46.89 -6.48 3.12
N THR A 298 47.83 -6.89 2.28
CA THR A 298 47.64 -7.84 1.19
C THR A 298 47.91 -9.27 1.61
N VAL A 299 48.55 -9.47 2.76
CA VAL A 299 48.92 -10.78 3.30
C VAL A 299 48.05 -11.12 4.52
N HIS A 300 47.63 -12.38 4.59
CA HIS A 300 46.87 -13.04 5.65
C HIS A 300 45.41 -12.60 5.83
N ARG A 301 45.11 -11.32 6.02
CA ARG A 301 43.71 -10.86 6.13
C ARG A 301 43.57 -9.40 5.75
N GLN A 302 42.39 -9.04 5.25
CA GLN A 302 42.09 -7.66 4.89
C GLN A 302 41.84 -6.81 6.13
N ALA A 303 42.92 -6.24 6.67
CA ALA A 303 42.92 -5.29 7.77
C ALA A 303 43.93 -4.17 7.48
N TYR A 304 43.76 -3.01 8.11
CA TYR A 304 44.81 -1.99 8.08
C TYR A 304 46.06 -2.48 8.80
N LEU A 305 47.21 -2.28 8.16
CA LEU A 305 48.51 -2.67 8.71
C LEU A 305 48.77 -1.94 10.02
N ASP A 306 49.22 -2.68 11.02
CA ASP A 306 49.76 -2.14 12.25
C ASP A 306 51.19 -1.63 12.00
N TYR A 307 51.44 -0.41 12.47
CA TYR A 307 52.70 0.27 12.39
C TYR A 307 53.36 0.26 13.77
N ILE A 308 54.56 -0.33 13.83
CA ILE A 308 55.43 -0.29 15.01
C ILE A 308 56.72 0.40 14.60
N GLY A 309 56.85 1.67 14.96
CA GLY A 309 58.08 2.45 14.82
C GLY A 309 58.90 2.39 16.09
N VAL A 310 60.18 2.01 15.98
CA VAL A 310 61.14 2.05 17.09
C VAL A 310 62.18 3.12 16.79
N LYS A 311 62.16 4.22 17.55
CA LYS A 311 63.07 5.35 17.33
C LYS A 311 64.51 4.98 17.63
N ARG A 312 65.41 5.54 16.84
CA ARG A 312 66.86 5.41 16.98
C ARG A 312 67.43 6.67 17.60
N PHE A 313 68.35 6.50 18.55
CA PHE A 313 68.94 7.61 19.29
C PHE A 313 70.45 7.66 19.10
N ASN A 314 71.00 8.87 19.00
CA ASN A 314 72.46 9.05 19.09
C ASN A 314 72.92 9.05 20.56
N ARG A 315 74.24 9.18 20.79
CA ARG A 315 74.83 9.20 22.15
C ARG A 315 74.39 10.40 22.98
N GLN A 316 73.86 11.44 22.36
CA GLN A 316 73.33 12.65 22.99
C GLN A 316 71.85 12.50 23.36
N GLY A 317 71.20 11.38 23.01
CA GLY A 317 69.78 11.15 23.26
C GLY A 317 68.85 11.85 22.24
N GLU A 318 69.38 12.28 21.09
CA GLU A 318 68.58 12.88 20.03
C GLU A 318 68.08 11.79 19.06
N VAL A 319 66.86 11.95 18.56
CA VAL A 319 66.29 11.03 17.56
C VAL A 319 66.98 11.24 16.21
N ILE A 320 67.58 10.17 15.68
CA ILE A 320 68.29 10.15 14.39
C ILE A 320 67.59 9.35 13.30
N GLY A 321 66.47 8.69 13.61
CA GLY A 321 65.75 7.85 12.66
C GLY A 321 64.82 6.87 13.36
N GLU A 322 64.35 5.87 12.62
CA GLU A 322 63.49 4.81 13.15
C GLU A 322 63.68 3.47 12.43
N HIS A 323 63.39 2.39 13.14
CA HIS A 323 63.11 1.07 12.60
C HIS A 323 61.59 0.94 12.43
N ARG A 324 61.13 0.73 11.20
CA ARG A 324 59.71 0.61 10.90
C ARG A 324 59.36 -0.85 10.64
N PHE A 325 58.50 -1.41 11.48
CA PHE A 325 57.90 -2.72 11.27
C PHE A 325 56.42 -2.54 10.90
N LEU A 326 55.99 -3.23 9.85
CA LEU A 326 54.59 -3.35 9.43
C LEU A 326 54.13 -4.79 9.60
N GLY A 327 52.89 -4.96 10.05
CA GLY A 327 52.33 -6.28 10.21
C GLY A 327 50.91 -6.28 10.76
N LEU A 328 50.53 -7.38 11.38
CA LEU A 328 49.21 -7.57 11.98
C LEU A 328 49.36 -8.27 13.33
N PHE A 329 48.61 -7.82 14.34
CA PHE A 329 48.46 -8.61 15.57
C PHE A 329 47.83 -9.98 15.27
N THR A 330 48.34 -11.01 15.93
CA THR A 330 47.91 -12.41 15.73
C THR A 330 46.64 -12.73 16.51
N TYR A 331 46.01 -13.86 16.20
CA TYR A 331 44.86 -14.34 16.97
C TYR A 331 45.17 -14.53 18.47
N THR A 332 46.39 -14.96 18.83
CA THR A 332 46.81 -15.09 20.23
C THR A 332 46.86 -13.72 20.92
N ALA A 333 47.32 -12.67 20.24
CA ALA A 333 47.30 -11.31 20.75
C ALA A 333 45.88 -10.79 21.06
N TYR A 334 44.88 -11.10 20.23
CA TYR A 334 43.50 -10.65 20.47
C TYR A 334 42.80 -11.34 21.65
N ASN A 335 43.23 -12.55 21.99
CA ASN A 335 42.63 -13.38 23.06
C ASN A 335 43.46 -13.42 24.34
N ALA A 336 44.64 -12.78 24.37
CA ALA A 336 45.41 -12.61 25.59
C ALA A 336 44.69 -11.69 26.57
N SER A 337 44.86 -11.95 27.87
CA SER A 337 44.38 -11.06 28.93
C SER A 337 45.07 -9.71 28.81
N LEU A 338 44.34 -8.60 28.99
CA LEU A 338 44.94 -7.26 28.95
C LEU A 338 46.04 -7.06 30.00
N THR A 339 46.02 -7.83 31.09
CA THR A 339 47.07 -7.81 32.12
C THR A 339 48.40 -8.38 31.65
N ASP A 340 48.38 -9.21 30.61
CA ASP A 340 49.54 -9.94 30.10
C ASP A 340 50.16 -9.25 28.88
N ILE A 341 49.43 -8.31 28.27
CA ILE A 341 49.88 -7.53 27.12
C ILE A 341 50.67 -6.30 27.62
N PRO A 342 51.98 -6.21 27.36
CA PRO A 342 52.77 -5.04 27.72
C PRO A 342 52.20 -3.76 27.08
N LEU A 343 52.42 -2.61 27.73
CA LEU A 343 51.79 -1.31 27.47
C LEU A 343 50.30 -1.27 27.89
N LEU A 344 49.49 -2.24 27.45
CA LEU A 344 48.06 -2.27 27.78
C LEU A 344 47.83 -2.57 29.27
N ARG A 345 48.61 -3.49 29.86
CA ARG A 345 48.51 -3.82 31.30
C ARG A 345 48.68 -2.59 32.18
N ARG A 346 49.65 -1.72 31.87
CA ARG A 346 49.87 -0.46 32.59
C ARG A 346 48.74 0.54 32.34
N LYS A 347 48.32 0.69 31.08
CA LYS A 347 47.22 1.59 30.68
C LYS A 347 45.91 1.23 31.42
N VAL A 348 45.54 -0.04 31.42
CA VAL A 348 44.36 -0.57 32.11
C VAL A 348 44.47 -0.39 33.62
N ASN A 349 45.60 -0.73 34.23
CA ASN A 349 45.80 -0.56 35.67
C ASN A 349 45.66 0.90 36.09
N ARG A 350 46.22 1.85 35.34
CA ARG A 350 46.07 3.29 35.61
C ARG A 350 44.62 3.77 35.51
N VAL A 351 43.87 3.28 34.51
CA VAL A 351 42.43 3.59 34.38
C VAL A 351 41.63 3.01 35.56
N MET A 352 41.95 1.78 35.98
CA MET A 352 41.33 1.13 37.14
C MET A 352 41.63 1.87 38.45
N GLU A 353 42.89 2.27 38.67
CA GLU A 353 43.33 3.06 39.83
C GLU A 353 42.63 4.43 39.85
N ARG A 354 42.59 5.12 38.70
CA ARG A 354 41.93 6.43 38.56
C ARG A 354 40.43 6.36 38.81
N ALA A 355 39.77 5.25 38.46
CA ALA A 355 38.34 5.05 38.74
C ALA A 355 38.04 4.95 40.25
N GLY A 356 39.03 4.59 41.07
CA GLY A 356 38.92 4.63 42.53
C GLY A 356 37.86 3.70 43.13
N PHE A 357 37.39 2.69 42.38
CA PHE A 357 36.45 1.70 42.90
C PHE A 357 37.11 0.82 43.97
N LEU A 358 36.35 0.46 45.00
CA LEU A 358 36.83 -0.51 45.99
C LEU A 358 37.18 -1.84 45.31
N PRO A 359 38.32 -2.47 45.64
CA PRO A 359 38.70 -3.77 45.09
C PRO A 359 37.57 -4.80 45.25
N ASN A 360 37.34 -5.62 44.22
CA ASN A 360 36.28 -6.64 44.16
C ASN A 360 34.83 -6.12 44.20
N SER A 361 34.60 -4.81 44.22
CA SER A 361 33.26 -4.24 44.11
C SER A 361 32.62 -4.52 42.74
N HIS A 362 31.28 -4.40 42.67
CA HIS A 362 30.55 -4.54 41.41
C HIS A 362 31.09 -3.57 40.33
N GLY A 363 31.35 -2.31 40.71
CA GLY A 363 31.90 -1.30 39.78
C GLY A 363 33.29 -1.66 39.27
N ALA A 364 34.18 -2.16 40.14
CA ALA A 364 35.51 -2.62 39.73
C ALA A 364 35.44 -3.81 38.76
N LYS A 365 34.58 -4.80 39.04
CA LYS A 365 34.39 -5.97 38.15
C LYS A 365 33.79 -5.57 36.81
N ALA A 366 32.77 -4.71 36.81
CA ALA A 366 32.13 -4.24 35.58
C ALA A 366 33.09 -3.43 34.71
N LEU A 367 33.91 -2.56 35.30
CA LEU A 367 34.93 -1.81 34.56
C LEU A 367 36.02 -2.74 33.98
N ALA A 368 36.48 -3.73 34.75
CA ALA A 368 37.46 -4.71 34.26
C ALA A 368 36.91 -5.50 33.07
N VAL A 369 35.67 -6.02 33.15
CA VAL A 369 35.01 -6.73 32.04
C VAL A 369 34.83 -5.81 30.82
N LEU A 370 34.46 -4.55 31.02
CA LEU A 370 34.29 -3.57 29.95
C LEU A 370 35.61 -3.30 29.23
N LEU A 371 36.70 -3.07 29.97
CA LEU A 371 38.02 -2.86 29.40
C LEU A 371 38.48 -4.12 28.65
N GLU A 372 38.28 -5.30 29.24
CA GLU A 372 38.57 -6.60 28.60
C GLU A 372 37.74 -6.83 27.34
N GLN A 373 36.56 -6.22 27.20
CA GLN A 373 35.75 -6.28 25.98
C GLN A 373 36.02 -5.13 25.02
N TYR A 374 36.81 -4.12 25.38
CA TYR A 374 37.10 -2.98 24.52
C TYR A 374 37.87 -3.44 23.26
N PRO A 375 37.63 -2.86 22.07
CA PRO A 375 38.36 -3.24 20.87
C PRO A 375 39.88 -3.09 21.06
N ARG A 376 40.65 -4.17 20.83
CA ARG A 376 42.09 -4.23 21.15
C ARG A 376 42.88 -3.21 20.35
N ASP A 377 42.59 -3.12 19.05
CA ASP A 377 43.22 -2.14 18.15
C ASP A 377 42.97 -0.69 18.61
N GLU A 378 41.82 -0.42 19.24
CA GLU A 378 41.53 0.88 19.83
C GLU A 378 42.29 1.08 21.15
N LEU A 379 42.43 0.06 22.01
CA LEU A 379 43.17 0.14 23.27
C LEU A 379 44.64 0.53 23.07
N PHE A 380 45.29 0.07 22.00
CA PHE A 380 46.66 0.48 21.68
C PHE A 380 46.76 1.97 21.34
N GLN A 381 45.74 2.53 20.69
CA GLN A 381 45.77 3.89 20.13
C GLN A 381 45.16 4.97 21.03
N ILE A 382 44.15 4.63 21.82
CA ILE A 382 43.48 5.57 22.73
C ILE A 382 44.40 5.92 23.90
N ASP A 383 44.46 7.20 24.28
CA ASP A 383 45.21 7.63 25.46
C ASP A 383 44.46 7.28 26.75
N GLU A 384 45.17 7.38 27.89
CA GLU A 384 44.64 7.02 29.20
C GLU A 384 43.46 7.90 29.65
N GLU A 385 43.46 9.18 29.30
CA GLU A 385 42.42 10.13 29.72
C GLU A 385 41.12 9.92 28.93
N GLN A 386 41.24 9.76 27.62
CA GLN A 386 40.11 9.47 26.75
C GLN A 386 39.55 8.08 27.01
N LEU A 387 40.40 7.08 27.28
CA LEU A 387 39.95 5.74 27.67
C LEU A 387 39.18 5.77 28.99
N TYR A 388 39.69 6.48 30.00
CA TYR A 388 38.97 6.65 31.27
C TYR A 388 37.59 7.30 31.06
N THR A 389 37.54 8.40 30.30
CA THR A 389 36.30 9.13 30.02
C THR A 389 35.29 8.26 29.29
N THR A 390 35.73 7.53 28.26
CA THR A 390 34.90 6.63 27.46
C THR A 390 34.42 5.44 28.28
N ALA A 391 35.31 4.77 29.00
CA ALA A 391 34.97 3.60 29.83
C ALA A 391 33.97 3.96 30.94
N MET A 392 34.16 5.10 31.61
CA MET A 392 33.20 5.58 32.61
C MET A 392 31.87 6.01 31.99
N GLY A 393 31.88 6.57 30.78
CA GLY A 393 30.68 6.88 30.01
C GLY A 393 29.86 5.64 29.68
N ILE A 394 30.53 4.58 29.21
CA ILE A 394 29.91 3.27 28.93
C ILE A 394 29.41 2.62 30.23
N LEU A 395 30.17 2.67 31.32
CA LEU A 395 29.74 2.12 32.61
C LEU A 395 28.47 2.78 33.15
N ARG A 396 28.30 4.11 32.93
CA ARG A 396 27.10 4.87 33.29
C ARG A 396 25.89 4.56 32.40
N LEU A 397 26.12 3.98 31.22
CA LEU A 397 25.06 3.50 30.34
C LEU A 397 24.35 2.30 30.98
N GLY A 398 25.13 1.38 31.56
CA GLY A 398 24.61 0.19 32.26
C GLY A 398 23.65 -0.60 31.37
N GLU A 399 22.48 -0.92 31.92
CA GLU A 399 21.39 -1.60 31.20
C GLU A 399 20.39 -0.64 30.54
N ARG A 400 20.68 0.66 30.50
CA ARG A 400 19.74 1.64 29.91
C ARG A 400 19.76 1.49 28.39
N GLN A 401 18.60 1.24 27.80
CA GLN A 401 18.39 1.20 26.34
C GLN A 401 18.46 2.61 25.72
N LYS A 402 19.63 3.26 25.78
CA LYS A 402 19.86 4.58 25.20
C LYS A 402 20.95 4.52 24.14
N THR A 403 20.73 5.21 23.02
CA THR A 403 21.77 5.44 22.03
C THR A 403 22.87 6.32 22.61
N ARG A 404 24.13 5.93 22.44
CA ARG A 404 25.32 6.70 22.86
C ARG A 404 26.39 6.67 21.79
N LEU A 405 27.11 7.78 21.67
CA LEU A 405 28.24 7.92 20.74
C LEU A 405 29.50 8.34 21.51
N PHE A 406 30.60 7.61 21.30
CA PHE A 406 31.94 8.01 21.74
C PHE A 406 32.82 8.16 20.51
N VAL A 407 33.46 9.34 20.37
CA VAL A 407 34.30 9.66 19.21
C VAL A 407 35.75 9.84 19.66
N ARG A 408 36.66 9.20 18.94
CA ARG A 408 38.10 9.41 19.03
C ARG A 408 38.64 9.85 17.67
N ARG A 409 39.36 10.97 17.67
CA ARG A 409 40.08 11.44 16.49
C ARG A 409 41.48 10.82 16.48
N ASP A 410 41.91 10.30 15.34
CA ASP A 410 43.29 9.87 15.14
C ASP A 410 44.25 11.08 15.22
N PRO A 411 45.35 11.03 16.00
CA PRO A 411 46.30 12.13 16.14
C PRO A 411 46.93 12.61 14.82
N TYR A 412 47.02 11.73 13.82
CA TYR A 412 47.56 12.04 12.49
C TYR A 412 46.48 12.54 11.50
N GLY A 413 45.23 12.68 11.95
CA GLY A 413 44.11 13.21 11.14
C GLY A 413 43.69 12.28 10.00
N ARG A 414 43.86 10.96 10.17
CA ARG A 414 43.57 9.97 9.11
C ARG A 414 42.15 9.42 9.15
N PHE A 415 41.57 9.33 10.35
CA PHE A 415 40.23 8.80 10.56
C PHE A 415 39.64 9.21 11.91
N PHE A 416 38.33 8.97 12.06
CA PHE A 416 37.59 9.05 13.31
C PHE A 416 37.09 7.66 13.71
N SER A 417 37.36 7.25 14.95
CA SER A 417 36.81 6.04 15.55
C SER A 417 35.55 6.40 16.33
N CYS A 418 34.43 5.82 15.94
CA CYS A 418 33.10 6.07 16.49
C CYS A 418 32.57 4.79 17.12
N LEU A 419 32.53 4.75 18.46
CA LEU A 419 31.95 3.64 19.21
C LEU A 419 30.50 3.99 19.58
N ILE A 420 29.56 3.29 18.94
CA ILE A 420 28.12 3.54 19.03
C ILE A 420 27.49 2.40 19.83
N PHE A 421 26.63 2.75 20.78
CA PHE A 421 25.74 1.81 21.46
C PHE A 421 24.31 2.09 21.02
N VAL A 422 23.58 1.07 20.59
CA VAL A 422 22.16 1.16 20.21
C VAL A 422 21.37 0.01 20.84
N PRO A 423 20.08 0.17 21.16
CA PRO A 423 19.25 -0.95 21.62
C PRO A 423 19.29 -2.13 20.63
N ARG A 424 19.56 -3.34 21.15
CA ARG A 424 19.82 -4.54 20.35
C ARG A 424 18.62 -4.93 19.48
N ASP A 425 17.42 -4.76 20.01
CA ASP A 425 16.14 -5.00 19.33
C ASP A 425 15.85 -4.02 18.18
N ARG A 426 16.53 -2.87 18.15
CA ARG A 426 16.42 -1.85 17.10
C ARG A 426 17.49 -1.97 16.02
N TYR A 427 18.55 -2.74 16.26
CA TYR A 427 19.67 -2.85 15.34
C TYR A 427 19.32 -3.72 14.12
N ASN A 428 19.45 -3.14 12.92
CA ASN A 428 19.40 -3.83 11.64
C ASN A 428 20.38 -3.17 10.65
N THR A 429 20.53 -3.75 9.45
CA THR A 429 21.45 -3.25 8.42
C THR A 429 21.10 -1.83 7.95
N GLU A 430 19.82 -1.51 7.83
CA GLU A 430 19.34 -0.20 7.39
C GLU A 430 19.69 0.91 8.41
N LEU A 431 19.44 0.67 9.70
CA LEU A 431 19.82 1.59 10.77
C LEU A 431 21.35 1.81 10.77
N ARG A 432 22.14 0.75 10.56
CA ARG A 432 23.60 0.86 10.42
C ARG A 432 23.99 1.76 9.24
N GLU A 433 23.32 1.66 8.10
CA GLU A 433 23.56 2.50 6.92
C GLU A 433 23.23 3.96 7.20
N GLN A 434 22.06 4.23 7.76
CA GLN A 434 21.65 5.58 8.11
C GLN A 434 22.60 6.22 9.15
N MET A 435 23.04 5.45 10.15
CA MET A 435 24.05 5.92 11.11
C MET A 435 25.40 6.18 10.44
N GLN A 436 25.83 5.32 9.52
CA GLN A 436 27.05 5.51 8.74
C GLN A 436 26.97 6.80 7.92
N ASP A 437 25.85 7.08 7.26
CA ASP A 437 25.66 8.28 6.44
C ASP A 437 25.71 9.56 7.27
N VAL A 438 25.11 9.54 8.47
CA VAL A 438 25.20 10.65 9.44
C VAL A 438 26.66 10.96 9.78
N LEU A 439 27.46 9.94 10.10
CA LEU A 439 28.87 10.10 10.49
C LEU A 439 29.78 10.43 9.30
N MET A 440 29.56 9.82 8.13
CA MET A 440 30.26 10.13 6.89
C MET A 440 30.08 11.59 6.51
N THR A 441 28.85 12.10 6.59
CA THR A 441 28.55 13.52 6.33
C THR A 441 29.21 14.43 7.37
N ALA A 442 29.09 14.09 8.65
CA ALA A 442 29.62 14.89 9.74
C ALA A 442 31.15 15.03 9.70
N PHE A 443 31.87 13.96 9.36
CA PHE A 443 33.34 13.95 9.34
C PHE A 443 33.95 14.17 7.95
N ALA A 444 33.14 14.48 6.93
CA ALA A 444 33.58 14.56 5.53
C ALA A 444 34.34 13.28 5.10
N GLY A 445 33.79 12.13 5.48
CA GLY A 445 34.39 10.81 5.26
C GLY A 445 34.44 10.42 3.78
N ILE A 446 35.50 9.70 3.40
CA ILE A 446 35.68 9.11 2.07
C ILE A 446 35.35 7.62 2.03
N SER A 447 35.50 6.94 3.17
CA SER A 447 35.12 5.55 3.36
C SER A 447 34.86 5.27 4.83
N ALA A 448 34.09 4.23 5.10
CA ALA A 448 33.81 3.76 6.45
C ALA A 448 34.05 2.25 6.53
N GLU A 449 34.62 1.82 7.65
CA GLU A 449 34.63 0.42 8.07
C GLU A 449 33.79 0.26 9.33
N PHE A 450 33.19 -0.90 9.52
CA PHE A 450 32.43 -1.16 10.72
C PHE A 450 32.65 -2.57 11.24
N SER A 451 32.53 -2.72 12.56
CA SER A 451 32.44 -4.00 13.23
C SER A 451 31.31 -3.94 14.25
N VAL A 452 30.53 -5.02 14.32
CA VAL A 452 29.34 -5.11 15.18
C VAL A 452 29.57 -6.24 16.16
N GLN A 453 29.35 -5.95 17.44
CA GLN A 453 29.36 -6.95 18.48
C GLN A 453 27.97 -7.03 19.11
N LEU A 454 27.35 -8.19 18.94
CA LEU A 454 26.13 -8.59 19.63
C LEU A 454 26.53 -9.53 20.78
N SER A 455 26.11 -9.18 21.99
CA SER A 455 26.39 -9.96 23.21
C SER A 455 25.09 -10.19 23.98
N GLU A 456 25.20 -10.72 25.21
CA GLU A 456 24.07 -10.81 26.15
C GLU A 456 23.51 -9.43 26.58
N SER A 457 24.27 -8.35 26.34
CA SER A 457 23.81 -6.98 26.59
C SER A 457 22.53 -6.63 25.81
N MET A 458 21.70 -5.77 26.40
CA MET A 458 20.53 -5.16 25.75
C MET A 458 20.92 -4.14 24.67
N LEU A 459 22.21 -3.84 24.54
CA LEU A 459 22.74 -2.90 23.55
C LEU A 459 23.64 -3.64 22.56
N ALA A 460 23.43 -3.38 21.27
CA ALA A 460 24.39 -3.69 20.23
C ALA A 460 25.50 -2.63 20.24
N ARG A 461 26.74 -3.08 20.10
CA ARG A 461 27.91 -2.21 20.01
C ARG A 461 28.42 -2.18 18.57
N VAL A 462 28.49 -1.00 17.98
CA VAL A 462 28.96 -0.77 16.62
C VAL A 462 30.20 0.11 16.69
N LEU A 463 31.35 -0.40 16.29
CA LEU A 463 32.55 0.41 16.09
C LEU A 463 32.62 0.76 14.61
N MET A 464 32.58 2.05 14.28
CA MET A 464 32.77 2.56 12.93
C MET A 464 34.06 3.37 12.83
N ILE A 465 34.88 3.08 11.83
CA ILE A 465 36.09 3.85 11.51
C ILE A 465 35.80 4.66 10.24
N ILE A 466 35.72 5.97 10.37
CA ILE A 466 35.43 6.90 9.28
C ILE A 466 36.74 7.49 8.78
N HIS A 467 37.18 7.11 7.59
CA HIS A 467 38.40 7.63 6.98
C HIS A 467 38.16 8.98 6.34
N THR A 468 39.10 9.90 6.53
CA THR A 468 38.99 11.28 6.05
C THR A 468 40.17 11.63 5.14
N PRO A 469 40.02 12.59 4.22
CA PRO A 469 41.15 13.11 3.46
C PRO A 469 42.24 13.64 4.40
N GLN A 470 43.52 13.39 4.09
CA GLN A 470 44.64 13.86 4.91
C GLN A 470 44.58 15.38 5.10
N GLY A 471 44.66 15.83 6.35
CA GLY A 471 44.61 17.26 6.70
C GLY A 471 43.20 17.84 6.87
N SER A 472 42.14 17.06 6.66
CA SER A 472 40.77 17.49 7.00
C SER A 472 40.50 17.32 8.50
N ALA A 473 39.94 18.36 9.11
CA ALA A 473 39.64 18.42 10.53
C ALA A 473 38.33 19.17 10.75
N PRO A 474 37.18 18.62 10.32
CA PRO A 474 35.90 19.27 10.55
C PRO A 474 35.65 19.42 12.05
N GLU A 475 35.10 20.57 12.45
CA GLU A 475 34.55 20.72 13.81
C GLU A 475 33.28 19.88 13.93
N TYR A 476 33.12 19.22 15.08
CA TYR A 476 31.97 18.35 15.34
C TYR A 476 31.51 18.48 16.80
N ASP A 477 30.20 18.40 17.03
CA ASP A 477 29.61 18.28 18.36
C ASP A 477 29.10 16.84 18.57
N VAL A 478 29.74 16.13 19.50
CA VAL A 478 29.37 14.74 19.85
C VAL A 478 27.92 14.65 20.33
N ARG A 479 27.40 15.66 21.03
CA ARG A 479 26.01 15.64 21.53
C ARG A 479 24.99 15.80 20.42
N GLU A 480 25.26 16.67 19.45
CA GLU A 480 24.40 16.84 18.27
C GLU A 480 24.37 15.55 17.43
N LEU A 481 25.55 14.95 17.19
CA LEU A 481 25.64 13.68 16.48
C LEU A 481 24.94 12.55 17.22
N GLU A 482 25.10 12.45 18.55
CA GLU A 482 24.39 11.47 19.38
C GLU A 482 22.87 11.63 19.25
N GLN A 483 22.35 12.86 19.25
CA GLN A 483 20.92 13.12 19.07
C GLN A 483 20.42 12.69 17.69
N ARG A 484 21.15 13.03 16.62
CA ARG A 484 20.81 12.60 15.26
C ARG A 484 20.79 11.08 15.12
N LEU A 485 21.80 10.38 15.66
CA LEU A 485 21.82 8.91 15.67
C LEU A 485 20.68 8.32 16.50
N ALA A 486 20.34 8.95 17.63
CA ALA A 486 19.20 8.53 18.46
C ALA A 486 17.86 8.71 17.75
N GLU A 487 17.69 9.76 16.95
CA GLU A 487 16.49 10.00 16.13
C GLU A 487 16.33 8.97 15.01
N THR A 488 17.44 8.61 14.36
CA THR A 488 17.48 7.53 13.37
C THR A 488 17.05 6.19 13.99
N ALA A 489 17.45 5.93 15.23
CA ALA A 489 17.09 4.71 15.97
C ALA A 489 15.66 4.71 16.57
N ARG A 490 14.80 5.72 16.29
CA ARG A 490 13.42 5.74 16.79
C ARG A 490 12.48 4.94 15.92
N LEU A 491 11.70 4.07 16.56
CA LEU A 491 10.62 3.32 15.92
C LEU A 491 9.45 4.25 15.53
N TRP A 492 8.62 3.79 14.60
CA TRP A 492 7.43 4.53 14.18
C TRP A 492 6.47 4.77 15.35
N GLU A 493 6.35 3.81 16.27
CA GLU A 493 5.52 3.90 17.48
C GLU A 493 6.00 4.97 18.44
N ASP A 494 7.33 5.07 18.64
CA ASP A 494 7.93 6.11 19.49
C ASP A 494 7.57 7.50 18.92
N LYS A 495 7.60 7.64 17.59
CA LYS A 495 7.22 8.88 16.89
C LYS A 495 5.70 9.13 16.96
N LEU A 496 4.86 8.10 16.89
CA LEU A 496 3.41 8.21 17.04
C LEU A 496 3.03 8.67 18.45
N ILE A 497 3.66 8.13 19.49
CA ILE A 497 3.43 8.51 20.89
C ILE A 497 3.66 10.02 21.06
N GLN A 498 4.81 10.51 20.61
CA GLN A 498 5.11 11.94 20.71
C GLN A 498 4.12 12.79 19.89
N ALA A 499 3.82 12.38 18.66
CA ALA A 499 2.88 13.11 17.80
C ALA A 499 1.47 13.18 18.39
N LEU A 500 1.00 12.13 19.07
CA LEU A 500 -0.29 12.13 19.76
C LEU A 500 -0.29 13.09 20.95
N ILE A 501 0.76 13.07 21.77
CA ILE A 501 0.90 13.98 22.92
C ILE A 501 0.94 15.44 22.45
N ASP A 502 1.71 15.73 21.39
CA ASP A 502 1.83 17.08 20.84
C ASP A 502 0.50 17.59 20.25
N HIS A 503 -0.30 16.71 19.63
CA HIS A 503 -1.56 17.07 18.97
C HIS A 503 -2.72 17.27 19.93
N CYS A 504 -2.87 16.40 20.94
CA CYS A 504 -4.07 16.39 21.79
C CYS A 504 -3.79 16.51 23.30
N GLY A 505 -2.54 16.76 23.68
CA GLY A 505 -2.11 16.85 25.08
C GLY A 505 -1.81 15.49 25.71
N GLU A 506 -1.16 15.49 26.87
CA GLU A 506 -0.64 14.27 27.51
C GLU A 506 -1.74 13.29 27.92
N GLU A 507 -2.83 13.77 28.53
CA GLU A 507 -3.91 12.89 29.02
C GLU A 507 -4.64 12.17 27.87
N LEU A 508 -5.16 12.93 26.91
CA LEU A 508 -5.88 12.38 25.76
C LEU A 508 -4.95 11.60 24.82
N GLY A 509 -3.70 12.06 24.67
CA GLY A 509 -2.65 11.37 23.92
C GLY A 509 -2.39 9.98 24.49
N ASN A 510 -2.19 9.87 25.81
CA ASN A 510 -1.98 8.59 26.49
C ASN A 510 -3.18 7.64 26.35
N GLN A 511 -4.42 8.14 26.41
CA GLN A 511 -5.61 7.33 26.17
C GLN A 511 -5.62 6.74 24.75
N ARG A 512 -5.30 7.56 23.73
CA ARG A 512 -5.23 7.12 22.33
C ARG A 512 -4.07 6.16 22.08
N ILE A 513 -2.92 6.38 22.71
CA ILE A 513 -1.77 5.44 22.68
C ILE A 513 -2.19 4.08 23.24
N LEU A 514 -2.87 4.04 24.38
CA LEU A 514 -3.37 2.79 24.97
C LEU A 514 -4.35 2.07 24.05
N ARG A 515 -5.20 2.82 23.32
CA ARG A 515 -6.23 2.28 22.43
C ARG A 515 -5.67 1.75 21.10
N TYR A 516 -4.78 2.50 20.44
CA TYR A 516 -4.33 2.26 19.07
C TYR A 516 -2.83 1.98 18.91
N GLY A 517 -1.99 2.29 19.90
CA GLY A 517 -0.53 2.36 19.72
C GLY A 517 0.12 1.09 19.18
N ALA A 518 -0.43 -0.08 19.51
CA ALA A 518 0.02 -1.39 19.00
C ALA A 518 -0.88 -1.97 17.89
N GLY A 519 -1.85 -1.18 17.40
CA GLY A 519 -2.90 -1.62 16.49
C GLY A 519 -2.57 -1.50 15.00
N PHE A 520 -1.54 -0.73 14.65
CA PHE A 520 -1.17 -0.45 13.26
C PHE A 520 -0.29 -1.56 12.66
N PRO A 521 -0.65 -2.13 11.50
CA PRO A 521 0.13 -3.17 10.84
C PRO A 521 1.43 -2.63 10.24
N ALA A 522 2.40 -3.51 9.95
CA ALA A 522 3.68 -3.14 9.35
C ALA A 522 3.52 -2.34 8.04
N ALA A 523 2.69 -2.83 7.11
CA ALA A 523 2.43 -2.15 5.83
C ALA A 523 1.92 -0.70 6.00
N TYR A 524 1.13 -0.42 7.03
CA TYR A 524 0.66 0.94 7.32
C TYR A 524 1.80 1.82 7.85
N ARG A 525 2.62 1.28 8.75
CA ARG A 525 3.75 2.01 9.36
C ARG A 525 4.84 2.37 8.34
N GLU A 526 4.97 1.58 7.28
CA GLU A 526 5.91 1.80 6.17
C GLU A 526 5.45 2.91 5.22
N THR A 527 4.14 3.02 4.96
CA THR A 527 3.60 3.96 3.95
C THR A 527 3.03 5.25 4.53
N VAL A 528 2.59 5.24 5.80
CA VAL A 528 1.87 6.36 6.42
C VAL A 528 2.72 7.02 7.51
N GLY A 529 3.01 8.31 7.31
CA GLY A 529 3.70 9.12 8.31
C GLY A 529 2.87 9.33 9.59
N VAL A 530 3.54 9.47 10.73
CA VAL A 530 2.89 9.55 12.05
C VAL A 530 1.87 10.68 12.20
N ARG A 531 2.07 11.82 11.52
CA ARG A 531 1.10 12.94 11.54
C ARG A 531 -0.20 12.57 10.81
N ALA A 532 -0.11 11.85 9.70
CA ALA A 532 -1.29 11.32 9.02
C ALA A 532 -1.97 10.25 9.88
N ALA A 533 -1.20 9.41 10.59
CA ALA A 533 -1.76 8.42 11.51
C ALA A 533 -2.52 9.06 12.69
N VAL A 534 -2.06 10.18 13.22
CA VAL A 534 -2.80 10.97 14.23
C VAL A 534 -4.15 11.44 13.66
N TYR A 535 -4.17 11.94 12.43
CA TYR A 535 -5.41 12.35 11.77
C TYR A 535 -6.36 11.17 11.49
N ASP A 536 -5.82 10.02 11.09
CA ASP A 536 -6.61 8.79 10.94
C ASP A 536 -7.21 8.36 12.27
N ILE A 537 -6.48 8.48 13.39
CA ILE A 537 -7.01 8.23 14.74
C ILE A 537 -8.18 9.19 15.05
N ASP A 538 -8.06 10.47 14.73
CA ASP A 538 -9.17 11.42 14.91
C ASP A 538 -10.42 10.98 14.14
N LEU A 539 -10.29 10.54 12.89
CA LEU A 539 -11.42 10.04 12.11
C LEU A 539 -12.00 8.75 12.71
N MET A 540 -11.15 7.81 13.14
CA MET A 540 -11.60 6.57 13.79
C MET A 540 -12.38 6.82 15.09
N GLU A 541 -12.04 7.87 15.84
CA GLU A 541 -12.76 8.27 17.05
C GLU A 541 -14.18 8.80 16.76
N THR A 542 -14.44 9.32 15.55
CA THR A 542 -15.78 9.83 15.18
C THR A 542 -16.73 8.75 14.64
N LEU A 543 -16.23 7.54 14.33
CA LEU A 543 -17.01 6.48 13.67
C LEU A 543 -18.33 6.14 14.38
N ALA A 544 -18.32 6.05 15.71
CA ALA A 544 -19.52 5.72 16.49
C ALA A 544 -20.63 6.78 16.30
N GLN A 545 -20.26 8.05 16.15
CA GLN A 545 -21.19 9.16 15.94
C GLN A 545 -21.68 9.22 14.49
N CYS A 546 -20.87 8.74 13.54
CA CYS A 546 -21.16 8.78 12.10
C CYS A 546 -21.87 7.53 11.55
N GLY A 547 -22.34 6.62 12.42
CA GLY A 547 -23.00 5.39 12.02
C GLY A 547 -22.05 4.35 11.45
N GLY A 548 -20.81 4.31 11.96
CA GLY A 548 -19.83 3.26 11.68
C GLY A 548 -18.98 3.46 10.43
N ILE A 549 -19.14 4.58 9.72
CA ILE A 549 -18.35 4.95 8.53
C ILE A 549 -17.89 6.41 8.57
N ALA A 550 -16.65 6.65 8.16
CA ALA A 550 -16.09 7.98 7.88
C ALA A 550 -15.26 7.92 6.60
N VAL A 551 -14.99 9.07 5.98
CA VAL A 551 -14.23 9.15 4.73
C VAL A 551 -13.29 10.36 4.72
N ASN A 552 -12.21 10.28 3.93
CA ASN A 552 -11.30 11.40 3.72
C ASN A 552 -10.82 11.46 2.27
N LEU A 553 -10.76 12.66 1.68
CA LEU A 553 -10.31 12.92 0.30
C LEU A 553 -9.15 13.91 0.39
N TYR A 554 -7.99 13.52 -0.09
CA TYR A 554 -6.77 14.30 0.03
C TYR A 554 -5.85 14.11 -1.18
N VAL A 555 -4.73 14.84 -1.19
CA VAL A 555 -3.68 14.78 -2.20
C VAL A 555 -2.35 14.62 -1.48
N LEU A 556 -1.42 13.87 -2.08
CA LEU A 556 -0.03 13.83 -1.62
C LEU A 556 0.81 14.85 -2.41
N LEU A 557 1.87 15.35 -1.81
CA LEU A 557 2.71 16.36 -2.44
C LEU A 557 3.54 15.78 -3.60
N GLU A 558 3.92 14.49 -3.50
CA GLU A 558 4.66 13.79 -4.56
C GLU A 558 3.77 13.22 -5.67
N ASP A 559 2.44 13.24 -5.49
CA ASP A 559 1.51 12.66 -6.46
C ASP A 559 1.44 13.52 -7.75
N PRO A 560 1.33 12.91 -8.94
CA PRO A 560 1.27 13.65 -10.19
C PRO A 560 -0.03 14.48 -10.31
N PRO A 561 -0.05 15.54 -11.14
CA PRO A 561 -1.28 16.30 -11.39
C PRO A 561 -2.43 15.39 -11.82
N GLY A 562 -3.59 15.55 -11.18
CA GLY A 562 -4.78 14.74 -11.44
C GLY A 562 -4.93 13.49 -10.55
N ALA A 563 -3.96 13.20 -9.68
CA ALA A 563 -4.07 12.15 -8.67
C ALA A 563 -4.77 12.66 -7.41
N LEU A 564 -5.62 11.81 -6.84
CA LEU A 564 -6.34 12.01 -5.58
C LEU A 564 -6.20 10.75 -4.74
N ARG A 565 -6.33 10.89 -3.42
CA ARG A 565 -6.42 9.78 -2.48
C ARG A 565 -7.74 9.83 -1.74
N PHE A 566 -8.37 8.67 -1.56
CA PHE A 566 -9.63 8.57 -0.83
C PHE A 566 -9.60 7.43 0.17
N ARG A 567 -9.77 7.75 1.46
CA ARG A 567 -9.84 6.77 2.54
C ARG A 567 -11.27 6.54 2.97
N ILE A 568 -11.63 5.27 3.16
CA ILE A 568 -12.86 4.85 3.83
C ILE A 568 -12.49 4.17 5.15
N TYR A 569 -13.08 4.63 6.23
CA TYR A 569 -12.95 4.08 7.58
C TYR A 569 -14.23 3.36 7.93
N HIS A 570 -14.15 2.09 8.34
CA HIS A 570 -15.32 1.27 8.58
C HIS A 570 -15.18 0.39 9.82
N SER A 571 -16.21 0.37 10.66
CA SER A 571 -16.22 -0.35 11.95
C SER A 571 -16.83 -1.76 11.90
N GLU A 572 -17.62 -2.07 10.86
CA GLU A 572 -18.33 -3.36 10.73
C GLU A 572 -17.60 -4.37 9.81
N GLY A 573 -16.27 -4.25 9.72
CA GLY A 573 -15.43 -5.15 8.90
C GLY A 573 -14.96 -4.51 7.58
N PRO A 574 -14.30 -5.28 6.70
CA PRO A 574 -13.76 -4.76 5.45
C PRO A 574 -14.89 -4.39 4.47
N VAL A 575 -14.70 -3.28 3.76
CA VAL A 575 -15.57 -2.84 2.68
C VAL A 575 -15.31 -3.68 1.43
N THR A 576 -16.37 -4.23 0.82
CA THR A 576 -16.22 -4.99 -0.43
C THR A 576 -16.00 -4.05 -1.61
N LEU A 577 -15.02 -4.36 -2.45
CA LEU A 577 -14.72 -3.57 -3.66
C LEU A 577 -15.92 -3.44 -4.60
N SER A 578 -16.73 -4.50 -4.73
CA SER A 578 -17.97 -4.47 -5.53
C SER A 578 -19.00 -3.47 -5.01
N ALA A 579 -18.93 -3.07 -3.73
CA ALA A 579 -19.79 -2.05 -3.16
C ALA A 579 -19.20 -0.64 -3.35
N SER A 580 -17.89 -0.44 -3.15
CA SER A 580 -17.26 0.88 -3.18
C SER A 580 -16.84 1.36 -4.57
N LEU A 581 -16.27 0.50 -5.42
CA LEU A 581 -15.74 0.89 -6.73
C LEU A 581 -16.80 1.53 -7.63
N PRO A 582 -18.03 0.98 -7.77
CA PRO A 582 -19.04 1.62 -8.61
C PRO A 582 -19.45 3.00 -8.10
N MET A 583 -19.41 3.24 -6.78
CA MET A 583 -19.71 4.55 -6.21
C MET A 583 -18.65 5.58 -6.61
N LEU A 584 -17.37 5.23 -6.49
CA LEU A 584 -16.26 6.10 -6.86
C LEU A 584 -16.27 6.40 -8.36
N GLU A 585 -16.46 5.38 -9.21
CA GLU A 585 -16.51 5.54 -10.66
C GLU A 585 -17.67 6.43 -11.12
N HIS A 586 -18.85 6.26 -10.50
CA HIS A 586 -19.99 7.14 -10.76
C HIS A 586 -19.81 8.55 -10.24
N MET A 587 -18.91 8.79 -9.27
CA MET A 587 -18.51 10.12 -8.81
C MET A 587 -17.46 10.79 -9.70
N GLY A 588 -16.97 10.11 -10.75
CA GLY A 588 -16.16 10.72 -11.81
C GLY A 588 -14.65 10.52 -11.65
N VAL A 589 -14.23 9.61 -10.77
CA VAL A 589 -12.82 9.20 -10.62
C VAL A 589 -12.60 7.79 -11.15
N ARG A 590 -11.36 7.50 -11.56
CA ARG A 590 -10.89 6.15 -11.85
C ARG A 590 -10.08 5.64 -10.68
N VAL A 591 -10.35 4.43 -10.22
CA VAL A 591 -9.59 3.79 -9.15
C VAL A 591 -8.37 3.09 -9.76
N ILE A 592 -7.19 3.39 -9.24
CA ILE A 592 -5.90 2.87 -9.72
C ILE A 592 -5.43 1.72 -8.84
N ASP A 593 -5.48 1.91 -7.52
CA ASP A 593 -5.10 0.92 -6.52
C ASP A 593 -5.94 1.05 -5.25
N GLU A 594 -5.83 0.05 -4.38
CA GLU A 594 -6.40 0.02 -3.04
C GLU A 594 -5.37 -0.59 -2.08
N GLN A 595 -5.21 0.04 -0.91
CA GLN A 595 -4.46 -0.52 0.21
C GLN A 595 -5.38 -0.65 1.44
N PRO A 596 -5.79 -1.87 1.81
CA PRO A 596 -6.58 -2.10 3.01
C PRO A 596 -5.70 -2.30 4.25
N TYR A 597 -6.08 -1.67 5.35
CA TYR A 597 -5.42 -1.76 6.64
C TYR A 597 -6.43 -2.11 7.74
N CYS A 598 -6.16 -3.19 8.48
CA CYS A 598 -6.93 -3.55 9.66
C CYS A 598 -6.24 -3.01 10.91
N ILE A 599 -6.83 -2.00 11.55
CA ILE A 599 -6.30 -1.35 12.74
C ILE A 599 -6.94 -1.98 13.97
N ALA A 600 -6.15 -2.72 14.75
CA ALA A 600 -6.64 -3.34 15.98
C ALA A 600 -6.88 -2.27 17.05
N ARG A 601 -7.98 -2.43 17.79
CA ARG A 601 -8.33 -1.60 18.94
C ARG A 601 -8.36 -2.45 20.19
N ARG A 602 -7.89 -1.92 21.32
CA ARG A 602 -7.95 -2.64 22.61
C ARG A 602 -9.36 -2.67 23.23
N ASP A 603 -10.18 -1.69 22.93
CA ASP A 603 -11.47 -1.45 23.61
C ASP A 603 -12.70 -1.87 22.79
N ALA A 604 -12.54 -2.13 21.50
CA ALA A 604 -13.61 -2.39 20.56
C ALA A 604 -13.14 -3.29 19.41
N SER A 605 -14.06 -3.61 18.51
CA SER A 605 -13.75 -4.28 17.24
C SER A 605 -12.73 -3.47 16.42
N PRO A 606 -11.90 -4.15 15.60
CA PRO A 606 -10.94 -3.48 14.74
C PRO A 606 -11.64 -2.55 13.73
N VAL A 607 -10.94 -1.49 13.34
CA VAL A 607 -11.38 -0.56 12.30
C VAL A 607 -10.63 -0.85 11.02
N TRP A 608 -11.34 -0.90 9.90
CA TRP A 608 -10.76 -1.05 8.58
C TRP A 608 -10.59 0.30 7.91
N ILE A 609 -9.39 0.56 7.40
CA ILE A 609 -9.06 1.71 6.55
C ILE A 609 -8.81 1.18 5.14
N HIS A 610 -9.57 1.66 4.16
CA HIS A 610 -9.33 1.36 2.75
C HIS A 610 -8.83 2.64 2.07
N ASP A 611 -7.56 2.68 1.68
CA ASP A 611 -6.92 3.82 1.02
C ASP A 611 -6.87 3.60 -0.49
N PHE A 612 -7.65 4.38 -1.24
CA PHE A 612 -7.78 4.28 -2.70
C PHE A 612 -6.92 5.33 -3.39
N GLY A 613 -6.04 4.89 -4.29
CA GLY A 613 -5.44 5.75 -5.32
C GLY A 613 -6.46 6.06 -6.42
N LEU A 614 -6.75 7.34 -6.63
CA LEU A 614 -7.74 7.82 -7.58
C LEU A 614 -7.11 8.72 -8.63
N ARG A 615 -7.71 8.76 -9.82
CA ARG A 615 -7.33 9.65 -10.91
C ARG A 615 -8.55 10.29 -11.56
N HIS A 616 -8.47 11.58 -11.86
CA HIS A 616 -9.48 12.29 -12.65
C HIS A 616 -8.89 12.86 -13.94
N ASP A 617 -9.77 13.13 -14.92
CA ASP A 617 -9.39 13.65 -16.25
C ASP A 617 -9.71 15.14 -16.44
N LEU A 618 -10.11 15.83 -15.37
CA LEU A 618 -10.37 17.26 -15.42
C LEU A 618 -9.11 18.08 -15.75
N THR A 619 -9.29 19.12 -16.56
CA THR A 619 -8.24 20.08 -16.92
C THR A 619 -8.19 21.22 -15.89
N GLY A 620 -7.00 21.51 -15.36
CA GLY A 620 -6.76 22.57 -14.37
C GLY A 620 -6.66 22.10 -12.92
N GLU A 621 -6.33 23.03 -12.01
CA GLU A 621 -6.24 22.75 -10.57
C GLU A 621 -7.63 22.62 -9.94
N LEU A 622 -7.85 21.55 -9.17
CA LEU A 622 -9.08 21.34 -8.41
C LEU A 622 -9.05 22.11 -7.08
N PRO A 623 -10.11 22.86 -6.72
CA PRO A 623 -10.24 23.47 -5.40
C PRO A 623 -10.56 22.40 -4.34
N ILE A 624 -9.55 21.62 -3.96
CA ILE A 624 -9.71 20.38 -3.18
C ILE A 624 -10.42 20.60 -1.84
N GLU A 625 -10.21 21.74 -1.18
CA GLU A 625 -10.83 22.04 0.11
C GLU A 625 -12.36 22.07 0.04
N ARG A 626 -12.91 22.79 -0.95
CA ARG A 626 -14.36 22.84 -1.17
C ARG A 626 -14.89 21.51 -1.69
N LEU A 627 -14.14 20.88 -2.58
CA LEU A 627 -14.56 19.63 -3.22
C LEU A 627 -14.60 18.47 -2.23
N ARG A 628 -13.68 18.45 -1.25
CA ARG A 628 -13.60 17.44 -0.19
C ARG A 628 -14.94 17.28 0.52
N THR A 629 -15.51 18.37 1.04
CA THR A 629 -16.78 18.34 1.76
C THR A 629 -17.92 17.83 0.88
N LEU A 630 -18.05 18.35 -0.35
CA LEU A 630 -19.09 17.93 -1.28
C LEU A 630 -18.98 16.44 -1.64
N PHE A 631 -17.76 15.97 -1.88
CA PHE A 631 -17.48 14.57 -2.20
C PHE A 631 -17.78 13.65 -1.02
N HIS A 632 -17.37 14.03 0.20
CA HIS A 632 -17.65 13.27 1.42
C HIS A 632 -19.14 13.10 1.68
N GLU A 633 -19.88 14.20 1.64
CA GLU A 633 -21.33 14.18 1.87
C GLU A 633 -22.04 13.36 0.81
N ALA A 634 -21.72 13.57 -0.48
CA ALA A 634 -22.32 12.81 -1.56
C ALA A 634 -22.03 11.31 -1.43
N PHE A 635 -20.77 10.93 -1.17
CA PHE A 635 -20.37 9.53 -1.00
C PHE A 635 -21.14 8.88 0.16
N LEU A 636 -21.20 9.53 1.33
CA LEU A 636 -21.92 8.99 2.50
C LEU A 636 -23.43 8.86 2.24
N LYS A 637 -24.04 9.80 1.50
CA LYS A 637 -25.46 9.71 1.10
C LYS A 637 -25.73 8.59 0.10
N ILE A 638 -24.79 8.32 -0.82
CA ILE A 638 -24.85 7.18 -1.74
C ILE A 638 -24.69 5.87 -0.96
N TRP A 639 -23.71 5.81 -0.05
CA TRP A 639 -23.43 4.65 0.80
C TRP A 639 -24.65 4.22 1.62
N ARG A 640 -25.33 5.19 2.24
CA ARG A 640 -26.57 4.97 3.02
C ARG A 640 -27.81 4.73 2.15
N GLY A 641 -27.68 4.80 0.83
CA GLY A 641 -28.78 4.61 -0.12
C GLY A 641 -29.78 5.77 -0.19
N GLU A 642 -29.46 6.94 0.41
CA GLU A 642 -30.28 8.15 0.38
C GLU A 642 -30.23 8.89 -0.97
N VAL A 643 -29.21 8.57 -1.79
CA VAL A 643 -29.01 9.06 -3.15
C VAL A 643 -28.79 7.86 -4.09
N GLU A 644 -29.11 8.01 -5.37
CA GLU A 644 -28.87 6.95 -6.37
C GLU A 644 -27.39 6.88 -6.75
N ASN A 645 -26.89 5.67 -6.98
CA ASN A 645 -25.54 5.44 -7.47
C ASN A 645 -25.52 5.39 -9.00
N ASP A 646 -25.42 6.54 -9.66
CA ASP A 646 -25.39 6.66 -11.13
C ASP A 646 -24.48 7.80 -11.62
N ASN A 647 -24.25 7.90 -12.94
CA ASN A 647 -23.32 8.87 -13.51
C ASN A 647 -23.72 10.35 -13.34
N PHE A 648 -24.90 10.69 -12.80
CA PHE A 648 -25.16 12.08 -12.40
C PHE A 648 -24.24 12.49 -11.24
N ASN A 649 -23.76 11.55 -10.42
CA ASN A 649 -22.86 11.84 -9.30
C ASN A 649 -21.52 12.44 -9.74
N ARG A 650 -21.12 12.29 -11.01
CA ARG A 650 -19.94 12.94 -11.58
C ARG A 650 -19.98 14.45 -11.46
N LEU A 651 -21.18 15.05 -11.46
CA LEU A 651 -21.38 16.48 -11.33
C LEU A 651 -20.89 17.05 -10.00
N VAL A 652 -20.75 16.21 -8.96
CA VAL A 652 -20.10 16.61 -7.70
C VAL A 652 -18.65 17.04 -7.96
N LEU A 653 -17.92 16.22 -8.72
CA LEU A 653 -16.52 16.48 -9.06
C LEU A 653 -16.39 17.53 -10.19
N VAL A 654 -17.10 17.33 -11.30
CA VAL A 654 -16.87 18.13 -12.53
C VAL A 654 -17.55 19.49 -12.52
N ALA A 655 -18.70 19.63 -11.85
CA ALA A 655 -19.46 20.87 -11.79
C ALA A 655 -19.41 21.55 -10.41
N GLY A 656 -18.91 20.86 -9.38
CA GLY A 656 -18.84 21.36 -8.00
C GLY A 656 -20.21 21.50 -7.35
N LEU A 657 -21.16 20.64 -7.73
CA LEU A 657 -22.52 20.62 -7.21
C LEU A 657 -22.64 19.75 -5.96
N ASP A 658 -23.52 20.13 -5.03
CA ASP A 658 -23.88 19.26 -3.92
C ASP A 658 -24.83 18.13 -4.36
N TRP A 659 -25.00 17.13 -3.51
CA TRP A 659 -25.83 15.96 -3.81
C TRP A 659 -27.32 16.28 -4.05
N ARG A 660 -27.85 17.38 -3.50
CA ARG A 660 -29.24 17.82 -3.68
C ARG A 660 -29.43 18.50 -5.02
N GLN A 661 -28.50 19.36 -5.42
CA GLN A 661 -28.47 19.99 -6.74
C GLN A 661 -28.39 18.91 -7.82
N VAL A 662 -27.53 17.91 -7.64
CA VAL A 662 -27.46 16.73 -8.52
C VAL A 662 -28.79 15.96 -8.53
N LYS A 663 -29.48 15.85 -7.40
CA LYS A 663 -30.79 15.19 -7.29
C LYS A 663 -31.88 15.91 -8.11
N VAL A 664 -31.84 17.24 -8.24
CA VAL A 664 -32.76 18.01 -9.10
C VAL A 664 -32.57 17.62 -10.56
N LEU A 665 -31.33 17.66 -11.05
CA LEU A 665 -31.01 17.27 -12.43
C LEU A 665 -31.36 15.81 -12.70
N ARG A 666 -31.11 14.92 -11.73
CA ARG A 666 -31.50 13.52 -11.82
C ARG A 666 -33.01 13.37 -11.94
N ALA A 667 -33.79 14.09 -11.13
CA ALA A 667 -35.25 14.05 -11.18
C ALA A 667 -35.78 14.54 -12.55
N TYR A 668 -35.23 15.64 -13.07
CA TYR A 668 -35.57 16.11 -14.42
C TYR A 668 -35.18 15.09 -15.50
N GLY A 669 -34.01 14.47 -15.42
CA GLY A 669 -33.61 13.40 -16.33
C GLY A 669 -34.56 12.20 -16.32
N GLN A 670 -35.06 11.80 -15.14
CA GLN A 670 -36.07 10.73 -15.04
C GLN A 670 -37.44 11.16 -15.59
N TYR A 671 -37.83 12.42 -15.39
CA TYR A 671 -39.03 12.95 -16.03
C TYR A 671 -38.90 12.97 -17.56
N LEU A 672 -37.74 13.32 -18.12
CA LEU A 672 -37.46 13.24 -19.56
C LEU A 672 -37.66 11.83 -20.12
N ARG A 673 -37.20 10.82 -19.38
CA ARG A 673 -37.46 9.42 -19.75
C ARG A 673 -38.96 9.11 -19.82
N GLN A 674 -39.73 9.54 -18.82
CA GLN A 674 -41.17 9.29 -18.75
C GLN A 674 -42.00 9.99 -19.84
N ILE A 675 -41.47 11.05 -20.47
CA ILE A 675 -42.13 11.73 -21.60
C ILE A 675 -41.69 11.17 -22.97
N GLY A 676 -40.87 10.12 -23.00
CA GLY A 676 -40.40 9.48 -24.24
C GLY A 676 -39.29 10.28 -24.93
N PHE A 677 -38.43 10.96 -24.18
CA PHE A 677 -37.29 11.67 -24.74
C PHE A 677 -36.36 10.71 -25.50
N THR A 678 -35.87 11.15 -26.66
CA THR A 678 -35.20 10.28 -27.64
C THR A 678 -33.85 9.73 -27.18
N PHE A 679 -33.17 10.44 -26.27
CA PHE A 679 -31.83 10.10 -25.83
C PHE A 679 -31.82 9.14 -24.64
N SER A 680 -30.86 8.23 -24.61
CA SER A 680 -30.70 7.30 -23.50
C SER A 680 -30.28 8.02 -22.21
N ARG A 681 -30.60 7.40 -21.06
CA ARG A 681 -30.20 7.93 -19.75
C ARG A 681 -28.68 8.15 -19.64
N SER A 682 -27.88 7.20 -20.14
CA SER A 682 -26.42 7.29 -20.10
C SER A 682 -25.90 8.44 -20.95
N TYR A 683 -26.51 8.69 -22.12
CA TYR A 683 -26.13 9.80 -22.99
C TYR A 683 -26.47 11.15 -22.33
N VAL A 684 -27.67 11.29 -21.77
CA VAL A 684 -28.06 12.50 -21.00
C VAL A 684 -27.09 12.77 -19.84
N GLN A 685 -26.70 11.73 -19.09
CA GLN A 685 -25.73 11.84 -18.00
C GLN A 685 -24.34 12.27 -18.49
N ALA A 686 -23.90 11.75 -19.63
CA ALA A 686 -22.62 12.13 -20.24
C ALA A 686 -22.65 13.59 -20.72
N THR A 687 -23.71 14.02 -21.38
CA THR A 687 -23.88 15.41 -21.85
C THR A 687 -23.83 16.40 -20.69
N VAL A 688 -24.58 16.18 -19.60
CA VAL A 688 -24.55 17.11 -18.47
C VAL A 688 -23.18 17.15 -17.79
N ALA A 689 -22.45 16.02 -17.75
CA ALA A 689 -21.10 15.98 -17.21
C ALA A 689 -20.07 16.68 -18.13
N ALA A 690 -20.29 16.68 -19.44
CA ALA A 690 -19.42 17.34 -20.42
C ALA A 690 -19.56 18.88 -20.43
N HIS A 691 -20.70 19.42 -19.97
CA HIS A 691 -21.01 20.85 -19.98
C HIS A 691 -21.20 21.46 -18.57
N PRO A 692 -20.21 21.33 -17.65
CA PRO A 692 -20.40 21.65 -16.23
C PRO A 692 -20.74 23.13 -15.95
N ALA A 693 -20.23 24.07 -16.76
CA ALA A 693 -20.51 25.49 -16.60
C ALA A 693 -21.98 25.84 -16.91
N ILE A 694 -22.54 25.25 -17.97
CA ILE A 694 -23.95 25.41 -18.34
C ILE A 694 -24.82 24.75 -17.27
N VAL A 695 -24.45 23.55 -16.80
CA VAL A 695 -25.19 22.83 -15.75
C VAL A 695 -25.21 23.58 -14.43
N ARG A 696 -24.11 24.22 -14.03
CA ARG A 696 -24.10 25.11 -12.86
C ARG A 696 -25.05 26.28 -13.05
N SER A 697 -25.05 26.90 -14.23
CA SER A 697 -25.96 28.01 -14.55
C SER A 697 -27.44 27.58 -14.54
N LEU A 698 -27.75 26.35 -14.97
CA LEU A 698 -29.09 25.76 -14.87
C LEU A 698 -29.54 25.59 -13.42
N ILE A 699 -28.66 25.12 -12.54
CA ILE A 699 -28.95 25.02 -11.10
C ILE A 699 -29.12 26.41 -10.47
N GLU A 700 -28.26 27.37 -10.79
CA GLU A 700 -28.41 28.76 -10.34
C GLU A 700 -29.77 29.33 -10.76
N LEU A 701 -30.22 29.06 -12.00
CA LEU A 701 -31.56 29.45 -12.46
C LEU A 701 -32.66 28.80 -11.62
N PHE A 702 -32.53 27.51 -11.32
CA PHE A 702 -33.48 26.79 -10.47
C PHE A 702 -33.54 27.42 -9.07
N GLU A 703 -32.40 27.72 -8.47
CA GLU A 703 -32.33 28.35 -7.14
C GLU A 703 -32.93 29.76 -7.15
N ILE A 704 -32.61 30.59 -8.16
CA ILE A 704 -33.24 31.90 -8.38
C ILE A 704 -34.77 31.76 -8.46
N ARG A 705 -35.29 30.74 -9.15
CA ARG A 705 -36.74 30.55 -9.33
C ARG A 705 -37.45 30.07 -8.07
N PHE A 706 -36.78 29.33 -7.18
CA PHE A 706 -37.47 28.61 -6.11
C PHE A 706 -36.99 28.87 -4.68
N ASP A 707 -35.84 29.53 -4.46
CA ASP A 707 -35.37 29.88 -3.11
C ASP A 707 -36.33 30.90 -2.49
N PRO A 708 -37.03 30.59 -1.37
CA PRO A 708 -37.90 31.55 -0.69
C PRO A 708 -37.16 32.78 -0.17
N ASN A 709 -35.85 32.67 0.08
CA ASN A 709 -35.00 33.73 0.63
C ASN A 709 -34.22 34.51 -0.44
N HIS A 710 -34.51 34.28 -1.73
CA HIS A 710 -33.82 34.98 -2.83
C HIS A 710 -33.91 36.50 -2.69
N SER A 711 -32.76 37.17 -2.71
CA SER A 711 -32.65 38.63 -2.59
C SER A 711 -32.72 39.33 -3.96
N GLY A 712 -33.42 40.47 -4.02
CA GLY A 712 -33.53 41.31 -5.22
C GLY A 712 -34.75 40.98 -6.09
N ASP A 713 -34.77 41.50 -7.31
CA ASP A 713 -35.87 41.25 -8.25
C ASP A 713 -35.70 39.89 -8.93
N ARG A 714 -36.48 38.90 -8.48
CA ARG A 714 -36.46 37.53 -8.99
C ARG A 714 -36.70 37.47 -10.49
N ALA A 715 -37.65 38.25 -11.02
CA ALA A 715 -38.01 38.18 -12.43
C ALA A 715 -36.86 38.69 -13.32
N VAL A 716 -36.22 39.80 -12.92
CA VAL A 716 -35.07 40.36 -13.63
C VAL A 716 -33.87 39.41 -13.57
N HIS A 717 -33.57 38.84 -12.40
CA HIS A 717 -32.46 37.90 -12.23
C HIS A 717 -32.69 36.61 -13.04
N GLU A 718 -33.92 36.11 -13.07
CA GLU A 718 -34.30 34.96 -13.87
C GLU A 718 -34.10 35.23 -15.37
N GLU A 719 -34.65 36.33 -15.90
CA GLU A 719 -34.52 36.69 -17.31
C GLU A 719 -33.05 36.86 -17.72
N THR A 720 -32.25 37.52 -16.88
CA THR A 720 -30.81 37.68 -17.08
C THR A 720 -30.10 36.33 -17.13
N LYS A 721 -30.38 35.44 -16.19
CA LYS A 721 -29.75 34.12 -16.13
C LYS A 721 -30.17 33.24 -17.32
N VAL A 722 -31.44 33.27 -17.72
CA VAL A 722 -31.91 32.58 -18.93
C VAL A 722 -31.18 33.07 -20.17
N LYS A 723 -30.99 34.39 -20.32
CA LYS A 723 -30.22 34.95 -21.44
C LYS A 723 -28.78 34.45 -21.45
N THR A 724 -28.08 34.47 -20.31
CA THR A 724 -26.72 33.94 -20.18
C THR A 724 -26.64 32.45 -20.54
N ILE A 725 -27.62 31.66 -20.11
CA ILE A 725 -27.67 30.22 -20.44
C ILE A 725 -27.87 30.04 -21.95
N LEU A 726 -28.77 30.79 -22.58
CA LEU A 726 -28.99 30.71 -24.02
C LEU A 726 -27.74 31.10 -24.82
N GLU A 727 -27.05 32.17 -24.43
CA GLU A 727 -25.78 32.59 -25.04
C GLU A 727 -24.71 31.49 -24.93
N ALA A 728 -24.64 30.79 -23.79
CA ALA A 728 -23.73 29.66 -23.60
C ALA A 728 -24.13 28.42 -24.42
N LEU A 729 -25.44 28.15 -24.54
CA LEU A 729 -25.97 27.05 -25.36
C LEU A 729 -25.70 27.27 -26.85
N ASP A 730 -25.74 28.51 -27.32
CA ASP A 730 -25.41 28.85 -28.71
C ASP A 730 -23.94 28.58 -29.07
N GLN A 731 -23.07 28.35 -28.07
CA GLN A 731 -21.66 27.95 -28.26
C GLN A 731 -21.45 26.42 -28.21
N VAL A 732 -22.50 25.61 -28.00
CA VAL A 732 -22.39 24.15 -27.95
C VAL A 732 -22.32 23.59 -29.38
N GLU A 733 -21.18 23.00 -29.75
CA GLU A 733 -20.95 22.49 -31.11
C GLU A 733 -21.81 21.27 -31.46
N ASN A 734 -22.07 20.38 -30.48
CA ASN A 734 -22.86 19.17 -30.70
C ASN A 734 -24.37 19.47 -30.55
N ILE A 735 -25.12 19.26 -31.64
CA ILE A 735 -26.57 19.54 -31.71
C ILE A 735 -27.37 18.70 -30.71
N ASP A 736 -26.98 17.45 -30.47
CA ASP A 736 -27.68 16.57 -29.54
C ASP A 736 -27.45 17.04 -28.09
N ASP A 737 -26.23 17.49 -27.77
CA ASP A 737 -25.92 18.08 -26.46
C ASP A 737 -26.72 19.37 -26.22
N ASP A 738 -26.75 20.27 -27.20
CA ASP A 738 -27.54 21.50 -27.17
C ASP A 738 -29.03 21.18 -26.91
N ARG A 739 -29.59 20.20 -27.63
CA ARG A 739 -30.98 19.78 -27.48
C ARG A 739 -31.28 19.25 -26.08
N ILE A 740 -30.37 18.45 -25.49
CA ILE A 740 -30.51 17.94 -24.13
C ILE A 740 -30.50 19.08 -23.11
N LEU A 741 -29.53 19.98 -23.20
CA LEU A 741 -29.38 21.08 -22.24
C LEU A 741 -30.53 22.10 -22.35
N ARG A 742 -31.00 22.40 -23.56
CA ARG A 742 -32.22 23.21 -23.80
C ARG A 742 -33.46 22.56 -23.19
N GLN A 743 -33.54 21.23 -23.21
CA GLN A 743 -34.66 20.52 -22.59
C GLN A 743 -34.63 20.66 -21.05
N PHE A 744 -33.47 20.63 -20.42
CA PHE A 744 -33.34 20.93 -18.98
C PHE A 744 -33.75 22.37 -18.65
N LEU A 745 -33.29 23.35 -19.45
CA LEU A 745 -33.71 24.74 -19.32
C LEU A 745 -35.24 24.88 -19.41
N ALA A 746 -35.86 24.21 -20.38
CA ALA A 746 -37.30 24.23 -20.56
C ALA A 746 -38.05 23.61 -19.38
N LEU A 747 -37.56 22.50 -18.80
CA LEU A 747 -38.17 21.89 -17.61
C LEU A 747 -38.10 22.79 -16.37
N ILE A 748 -36.97 23.47 -16.15
CA ILE A 748 -36.81 24.42 -15.03
C ILE A 748 -37.82 25.56 -15.16
N ARG A 749 -37.98 26.11 -16.38
CA ARG A 749 -38.95 27.18 -16.66
C ARG A 749 -40.40 26.71 -16.57
N ALA A 750 -40.69 25.49 -17.03
CA ALA A 750 -42.02 24.89 -16.93
C ALA A 750 -42.39 24.45 -15.50
N THR A 751 -41.43 24.42 -14.56
CA THR A 751 -41.71 24.11 -13.15
C THR A 751 -42.41 25.31 -12.50
N LEU A 752 -43.57 25.06 -11.88
CA LEU A 752 -44.41 26.04 -11.20
C LEU A 752 -44.19 26.08 -9.69
N ARG A 753 -43.95 24.91 -9.08
CA ARG A 753 -43.72 24.73 -7.64
C ARG A 753 -42.79 23.56 -7.39
N THR A 754 -41.99 23.63 -6.32
CA THR A 754 -41.17 22.51 -5.83
C THR A 754 -41.06 22.53 -4.31
N ASN A 755 -40.89 21.36 -3.70
CA ASN A 755 -40.66 21.21 -2.26
C ASN A 755 -39.16 21.23 -1.89
N TYR A 756 -38.26 21.62 -2.80
CA TYR A 756 -36.80 21.58 -2.58
C TYR A 756 -36.33 22.29 -1.30
N TYR A 757 -37.01 23.37 -0.88
CA TYR A 757 -36.70 24.14 0.34
C TYR A 757 -37.55 23.76 1.56
N ARG A 758 -38.44 22.76 1.41
CA ARG A 758 -39.24 22.23 2.52
C ARG A 758 -38.34 21.38 3.43
N ARG A 759 -38.64 21.45 4.73
CA ARG A 759 -38.00 20.67 5.78
C ARG A 759 -39.05 19.82 6.50
N ASP A 760 -38.62 18.69 7.06
CA ASP A 760 -39.41 17.89 8.00
C ASP A 760 -39.58 18.64 9.34
N GLU A 761 -40.45 18.15 10.21
CA GLU A 761 -40.73 18.77 11.52
C GLU A 761 -39.47 18.90 12.41
N GLY A 762 -38.49 18.01 12.24
CA GLY A 762 -37.18 18.07 12.91
C GLY A 762 -36.17 19.04 12.28
N ALA A 763 -36.60 19.90 11.34
CA ALA A 763 -35.76 20.78 10.51
C ALA A 763 -34.81 20.06 9.52
N ASP A 764 -34.88 18.74 9.44
CA ASP A 764 -34.18 17.94 8.45
C ASP A 764 -34.71 18.17 7.03
N LEU A 765 -33.86 17.92 6.05
CA LEU A 765 -34.22 18.06 4.66
C LEU A 765 -35.06 16.85 4.19
N LYS A 766 -36.10 17.11 3.39
CA LYS A 766 -36.94 16.06 2.81
C LYS A 766 -36.11 15.08 1.96
N HIS A 767 -36.37 13.78 2.11
CA HIS A 767 -35.70 12.70 1.37
C HIS A 767 -36.27 12.46 -0.04
N TYR A 768 -37.30 13.21 -0.45
CA TYR A 768 -37.94 13.17 -1.77
C TYR A 768 -38.10 14.60 -2.32
N LEU A 769 -38.20 14.73 -3.64
CA LEU A 769 -38.45 15.99 -4.34
C LEU A 769 -39.76 15.91 -5.13
N SER A 770 -40.49 17.01 -5.20
CA SER A 770 -41.70 17.16 -5.98
C SER A 770 -41.58 18.35 -6.94
N PHE A 771 -42.11 18.21 -8.14
CA PHE A 771 -42.13 19.25 -9.16
C PHE A 771 -43.53 19.32 -9.78
N LYS A 772 -44.20 20.47 -9.66
CA LYS A 772 -45.43 20.77 -10.40
C LYS A 772 -45.05 21.43 -11.71
N PHE A 773 -45.41 20.84 -12.84
CA PHE A 773 -45.14 21.36 -14.17
C PHE A 773 -46.39 21.98 -14.79
N ASP A 774 -46.17 23.01 -15.61
CA ASP A 774 -47.07 23.40 -16.71
C ASP A 774 -46.73 22.57 -17.95
N PRO A 775 -47.52 21.54 -18.29
CA PRO A 775 -47.21 20.61 -19.37
C PRO A 775 -47.23 21.29 -20.75
N LYS A 776 -47.91 22.45 -20.88
CA LYS A 776 -47.96 23.19 -22.15
C LYS A 776 -46.62 23.84 -22.48
N GLN A 777 -45.83 24.17 -21.45
CA GLN A 777 -44.50 24.77 -21.59
C GLN A 777 -43.39 23.73 -21.79
N VAL A 778 -43.67 22.42 -21.63
CA VAL A 778 -42.69 21.35 -21.85
C VAL A 778 -42.61 21.00 -23.34
N PRO A 779 -41.46 21.23 -24.01
CA PRO A 779 -41.29 20.90 -25.43
C PRO A 779 -41.36 19.38 -25.66
N GLY A 780 -42.00 18.97 -26.75
CA GLY A 780 -42.07 17.57 -27.18
C GLY A 780 -43.02 16.67 -26.38
N LEU A 781 -43.83 17.23 -25.48
CA LEU A 781 -44.74 16.44 -24.65
C LEU A 781 -45.90 15.82 -25.48
N PRO A 782 -46.18 14.51 -25.35
CA PRO A 782 -47.28 13.86 -26.08
C PRO A 782 -48.68 14.38 -25.72
N GLU A 783 -49.58 14.46 -26.70
CA GLU A 783 -50.99 14.83 -26.48
C GLU A 783 -51.84 13.72 -25.84
N PRO A 784 -52.86 14.08 -25.04
CA PRO A 784 -53.26 15.40 -24.60
C PRO A 784 -52.39 15.86 -23.45
N ARG A 785 -52.10 17.16 -23.41
CA ARG A 785 -51.37 17.79 -22.30
C ARG A 785 -52.33 18.11 -21.15
N PRO A 786 -52.17 17.50 -19.96
CA PRO A 786 -52.93 17.88 -18.77
C PRO A 786 -52.71 19.36 -18.41
N MET A 787 -53.57 19.91 -17.55
CA MET A 787 -53.36 21.27 -17.02
C MET A 787 -52.14 21.33 -16.10
N PHE A 788 -51.98 20.31 -15.24
CA PHE A 788 -50.83 20.20 -14.34
C PHE A 788 -50.33 18.75 -14.28
N GLU A 789 -49.01 18.61 -14.16
CA GLU A 789 -48.35 17.34 -13.83
C GLU A 789 -47.51 17.52 -12.57
N ILE A 790 -47.75 16.70 -11.55
CA ILE A 790 -46.91 16.68 -10.34
C ILE A 790 -46.07 15.42 -10.37
N PHE A 791 -44.76 15.57 -10.48
CA PHE A 791 -43.79 14.49 -10.45
C PHE A 791 -43.11 14.44 -9.08
N VAL A 792 -43.14 13.27 -8.44
CA VAL A 792 -42.50 13.02 -7.14
C VAL A 792 -41.38 12.01 -7.34
N PHE A 793 -40.19 12.34 -6.84
CA PHE A 793 -38.95 11.61 -7.08
C PHE A 793 -38.17 11.36 -5.79
N SER A 794 -37.78 10.10 -5.57
CA SER A 794 -36.81 9.70 -4.55
C SER A 794 -36.03 8.45 -5.02
N PRO A 795 -35.01 8.00 -4.27
CA PRO A 795 -34.36 6.72 -4.54
C PRO A 795 -35.28 5.50 -4.39
N ARG A 796 -36.41 5.63 -3.67
CA ARG A 796 -37.37 4.54 -3.40
C ARG A 796 -38.58 4.55 -4.32
N ILE A 797 -38.99 5.73 -4.80
CA ILE A 797 -40.23 5.92 -5.56
C ILE A 797 -40.05 6.94 -6.70
N GLU A 798 -40.73 6.66 -7.81
CA GLU A 798 -41.14 7.66 -8.81
C GLU A 798 -42.66 7.67 -8.91
N GLY A 799 -43.28 8.85 -8.90
CA GLY A 799 -44.73 9.00 -8.97
C GLY A 799 -45.13 10.21 -9.80
N ILE A 800 -46.28 10.12 -10.48
CA ILE A 800 -46.81 11.21 -11.31
C ILE A 800 -48.30 11.36 -11.13
N HIS A 801 -48.77 12.60 -10.90
CA HIS A 801 -50.18 12.95 -10.82
C HIS A 801 -50.53 13.92 -11.95
N LEU A 802 -51.50 13.55 -12.78
CA LEU A 802 -51.92 14.28 -13.96
C LEU A 802 -53.34 14.85 -13.73
N ARG A 803 -53.53 16.17 -13.90
CA ARG A 803 -54.83 16.84 -13.69
C ARG A 803 -55.34 17.51 -14.96
N GLY A 804 -56.60 17.27 -15.32
CA GLY A 804 -57.27 17.95 -16.43
C GLY A 804 -57.77 19.37 -16.11
N GLY A 805 -57.77 19.79 -14.84
CA GLY A 805 -58.26 21.11 -14.42
C GLY A 805 -58.05 21.41 -12.93
N HIS A 806 -58.45 22.61 -12.49
CA HIS A 806 -58.36 23.05 -11.09
C HIS A 806 -59.21 22.20 -10.13
N VAL A 807 -60.38 21.71 -10.54
CA VAL A 807 -61.18 20.79 -9.74
C VAL A 807 -61.25 19.46 -10.47
N ALA A 808 -60.40 18.52 -10.05
CA ALA A 808 -60.23 17.22 -10.69
C ALA A 808 -60.18 16.08 -9.67
N ARG A 809 -60.69 14.90 -10.05
CA ARG A 809 -60.69 13.69 -9.21
C ARG A 809 -60.22 12.47 -9.98
N GLY A 810 -59.47 11.60 -9.30
CA GLY A 810 -58.79 10.48 -9.92
C GLY A 810 -58.19 9.49 -8.94
N GLY A 811 -58.12 8.23 -9.36
CA GLY A 811 -57.44 7.19 -8.58
C GLY A 811 -55.92 7.21 -8.73
N LEU A 812 -55.20 6.72 -7.71
CA LEU A 812 -53.74 6.56 -7.73
C LEU A 812 -53.37 5.10 -7.91
N ARG A 813 -52.67 4.76 -8.99
CA ARG A 813 -52.28 3.38 -9.32
C ARG A 813 -50.88 3.03 -8.80
N TRP A 814 -50.74 1.86 -8.20
CA TRP A 814 -49.41 1.23 -8.08
C TRP A 814 -49.12 0.48 -9.38
N SER A 815 -48.17 1.01 -10.15
CA SER A 815 -47.76 0.47 -11.45
C SER A 815 -46.55 -0.46 -11.32
N ASP A 816 -46.50 -1.48 -12.16
CA ASP A 816 -45.35 -2.36 -12.41
C ASP A 816 -44.53 -1.89 -13.64
N ARG A 817 -44.94 -0.82 -14.31
CA ARG A 817 -44.32 -0.29 -15.54
C ARG A 817 -43.28 0.80 -15.27
N MET A 818 -42.15 0.42 -14.68
CA MET A 818 -41.06 1.36 -14.33
C MET A 818 -40.64 2.28 -15.50
N GLU A 819 -40.60 1.74 -16.72
CA GLU A 819 -40.10 2.45 -17.91
C GLU A 819 -41.05 3.52 -18.45
N ASP A 820 -42.36 3.33 -18.30
CA ASP A 820 -43.36 4.16 -18.99
C ASP A 820 -44.69 4.33 -18.22
N PHE A 821 -44.66 4.29 -16.89
CA PHE A 821 -45.85 4.46 -16.05
C PHE A 821 -46.58 5.78 -16.32
N ARG A 822 -45.88 6.85 -16.73
CA ARG A 822 -46.56 8.09 -17.16
C ARG A 822 -47.51 7.85 -18.33
N THR A 823 -47.11 7.05 -19.32
CA THR A 823 -47.95 6.71 -20.48
C THR A 823 -49.17 5.91 -20.05
N GLU A 824 -49.00 4.98 -19.11
CA GLU A 824 -50.12 4.25 -18.49
C GLU A 824 -51.10 5.21 -17.80
N VAL A 825 -50.58 6.07 -16.92
CA VAL A 825 -51.39 7.04 -16.16
C VAL A 825 -52.10 8.01 -17.10
N LEU A 826 -51.44 8.49 -18.17
CA LEU A 826 -52.04 9.37 -19.18
C LEU A 826 -53.20 8.69 -19.92
N GLY A 827 -53.06 7.40 -20.25
CA GLY A 827 -54.16 6.60 -20.82
C GLY A 827 -55.38 6.53 -19.89
N LEU A 828 -55.15 6.42 -18.58
CA LEU A 828 -56.21 6.41 -17.58
C LEU A 828 -56.85 7.79 -17.39
N VAL A 829 -56.09 8.88 -17.44
CA VAL A 829 -56.63 10.25 -17.42
C VAL A 829 -57.58 10.46 -18.59
N LYS A 830 -57.19 10.06 -19.81
CA LYS A 830 -58.05 10.17 -21.01
C LYS A 830 -59.42 9.56 -20.75
N ALA A 831 -59.44 8.32 -20.26
CA ALA A 831 -60.67 7.62 -19.93
C ALA A 831 -61.46 8.33 -18.80
N GLN A 832 -60.77 8.85 -17.79
CA GLN A 832 -61.40 9.54 -16.66
C GLN A 832 -62.02 10.89 -17.06
N VAL A 833 -61.36 11.65 -17.95
CA VAL A 833 -61.89 12.92 -18.47
C VAL A 833 -63.14 12.67 -19.32
N VAL A 834 -63.14 11.65 -20.18
CA VAL A 834 -64.34 11.26 -20.95
C VAL A 834 -65.45 10.79 -20.01
N LYS A 835 -65.13 9.98 -18.99
CA LYS A 835 -66.08 9.54 -17.97
C LYS A 835 -66.70 10.71 -17.21
N ASN A 836 -65.91 11.73 -16.92
CA ASN A 836 -66.34 12.90 -16.16
C ASN A 836 -66.93 14.01 -17.04
N ALA A 837 -67.03 13.84 -18.36
CA ALA A 837 -67.49 14.90 -19.26
C ALA A 837 -68.91 15.43 -18.94
N VAL A 838 -69.72 14.64 -18.22
CA VAL A 838 -71.09 14.99 -17.81
C VAL A 838 -71.23 15.31 -16.31
N ILE A 839 -70.13 15.37 -15.55
CA ILE A 839 -70.13 15.67 -14.11
C ILE A 839 -69.02 16.68 -13.74
N VAL A 840 -69.23 17.46 -12.69
CA VAL A 840 -68.14 18.14 -11.99
C VAL A 840 -67.73 17.23 -10.83
N PRO A 841 -66.44 16.90 -10.62
CA PRO A 841 -65.21 17.47 -11.20
C PRO A 841 -64.67 16.78 -12.47
N THR A 842 -63.73 17.42 -13.18
CA THR A 842 -63.02 16.82 -14.34
C THR A 842 -62.10 15.66 -13.91
N GLY A 843 -61.46 14.99 -14.88
CA GLY A 843 -60.61 13.82 -14.62
C GLY A 843 -59.20 14.18 -14.15
N SER A 844 -58.73 13.47 -13.12
CA SER A 844 -57.31 13.31 -12.82
C SER A 844 -56.94 11.82 -12.76
N LYS A 845 -55.64 11.54 -12.72
CA LYS A 845 -55.12 10.22 -12.36
C LYS A 845 -53.70 10.36 -11.87
N GLY A 846 -53.30 9.51 -10.93
CA GLY A 846 -51.89 9.37 -10.59
C GLY A 846 -51.43 7.93 -10.67
N GLY A 847 -50.12 7.75 -10.64
CA GLY A 847 -49.52 6.44 -10.47
C GLY A 847 -48.08 6.54 -10.02
N PHE A 848 -47.61 5.49 -9.36
CA PHE A 848 -46.26 5.40 -8.84
C PHE A 848 -45.67 4.00 -9.00
N VAL A 849 -44.34 3.94 -8.95
CA VAL A 849 -43.53 2.74 -9.07
C VAL A 849 -42.54 2.66 -7.91
N ILE A 850 -42.23 1.44 -7.46
CA ILE A 850 -41.25 1.18 -6.41
C ILE A 850 -39.92 0.82 -7.05
N LYS A 851 -38.87 1.59 -6.73
CA LYS A 851 -37.55 1.47 -7.35
C LYS A 851 -36.66 0.44 -6.68
N ARG A 852 -36.87 0.18 -5.39
CA ARG A 852 -36.10 -0.76 -4.57
C ARG A 852 -37.04 -1.73 -3.84
N PRO A 853 -37.77 -2.59 -4.56
CA PRO A 853 -38.62 -3.59 -3.91
C PRO A 853 -37.75 -4.55 -3.08
N PRO A 854 -38.27 -5.06 -1.95
CA PRO A 854 -37.59 -6.11 -1.18
C PRO A 854 -37.44 -7.40 -2.02
N PRO A 855 -36.57 -8.34 -1.58
CA PRO A 855 -36.33 -9.58 -2.30
C PRO A 855 -37.62 -10.36 -2.63
N PRO A 856 -37.70 -11.02 -3.79
CA PRO A 856 -38.87 -11.81 -4.18
C PRO A 856 -39.17 -12.90 -3.15
N GLY A 857 -40.42 -13.02 -2.70
CA GLY A 857 -40.88 -14.06 -1.78
C GLY A 857 -41.50 -13.54 -0.49
N ASP A 858 -41.16 -12.32 -0.06
CA ASP A 858 -41.76 -11.66 1.11
C ASP A 858 -42.86 -10.67 0.70
N ARG A 859 -44.09 -11.18 0.58
CA ARG A 859 -45.27 -10.38 0.21
C ARG A 859 -45.57 -9.27 1.22
N ASP A 860 -45.34 -9.50 2.51
CA ASP A 860 -45.67 -8.55 3.56
C ASP A 860 -44.64 -7.41 3.60
N ALA A 861 -43.36 -7.69 3.36
CA ALA A 861 -42.36 -6.65 3.15
C ALA A 861 -42.66 -5.80 1.90
N LEU A 862 -43.06 -6.42 0.79
CA LEU A 862 -43.41 -5.68 -0.43
C LEU A 862 -44.62 -4.76 -0.20
N LEU A 863 -45.65 -5.24 0.51
CA LEU A 863 -46.81 -4.43 0.85
C LEU A 863 -46.43 -3.25 1.76
N ARG A 864 -45.60 -3.47 2.79
CA ARG A 864 -45.10 -2.40 3.66
C ARG A 864 -44.30 -1.35 2.89
N GLU A 865 -43.42 -1.78 1.98
CA GLU A 865 -42.67 -0.86 1.12
C GLU A 865 -43.60 -0.07 0.20
N GLY A 866 -44.63 -0.72 -0.36
CA GLY A 866 -45.63 -0.07 -1.20
C GLY A 866 -46.45 0.97 -0.45
N ILE A 867 -46.84 0.69 0.79
CA ILE A 867 -47.52 1.67 1.66
C ILE A 867 -46.59 2.84 1.99
N ALA A 868 -45.32 2.58 2.34
CA ALA A 868 -44.36 3.64 2.63
C ALA A 868 -44.09 4.54 1.41
N CYS A 869 -43.89 3.96 0.23
CA CYS A 869 -43.77 4.69 -1.03
C CYS A 869 -45.03 5.50 -1.35
N TYR A 870 -46.22 4.92 -1.13
CA TYR A 870 -47.49 5.61 -1.32
C TYR A 870 -47.65 6.81 -0.38
N GLN A 871 -47.24 6.69 0.88
CA GLN A 871 -47.22 7.82 1.82
C GLN A 871 -46.28 8.91 1.31
N THR A 872 -45.02 8.59 0.98
CA THR A 872 -44.06 9.54 0.39
C THR A 872 -44.63 10.26 -0.83
N TYR A 873 -45.35 9.53 -1.70
CA TYR A 873 -46.02 10.12 -2.86
C TYR A 873 -47.04 11.18 -2.45
N LEU A 874 -47.92 10.87 -1.49
CA LEU A 874 -48.94 11.78 -0.98
C LEU A 874 -48.34 12.98 -0.25
N HIS A 875 -47.34 12.78 0.62
CA HIS A 875 -46.56 13.87 1.23
C HIS A 875 -45.99 14.78 0.15
N GLY A 876 -45.45 14.19 -0.92
CA GLY A 876 -44.93 14.91 -2.08
C GLY A 876 -45.97 15.73 -2.85
N LEU A 877 -47.20 15.24 -2.98
CA LEU A 877 -48.30 16.00 -3.59
C LEU A 877 -48.75 17.16 -2.69
N LEU A 878 -48.94 16.90 -1.39
CA LEU A 878 -49.43 17.89 -0.43
C LEU A 878 -48.40 18.97 -0.09
N ASP A 879 -47.09 18.66 -0.16
CA ASP A 879 -46.02 19.63 0.07
C ASP A 879 -46.05 20.85 -0.86
N ILE A 880 -46.71 20.74 -2.02
CA ILE A 880 -46.80 21.81 -3.03
C ILE A 880 -48.25 22.19 -3.38
N THR A 881 -49.23 21.66 -2.64
CA THR A 881 -50.65 21.97 -2.80
C THR A 881 -51.05 23.02 -1.76
N ASP A 882 -51.85 24.01 -2.14
CA ASP A 882 -52.35 24.99 -1.16
C ASP A 882 -53.38 24.34 -0.23
N ASN A 883 -53.51 24.81 1.00
CA ASN A 883 -54.56 24.37 1.92
C ASN A 883 -55.68 25.43 2.00
N LEU A 884 -56.81 25.08 2.63
CA LEU A 884 -57.93 25.99 2.85
C LEU A 884 -58.24 26.08 4.36
N VAL A 885 -57.75 27.13 5.01
CA VAL A 885 -57.89 27.34 6.46
C VAL A 885 -58.92 28.44 6.70
N ALA A 886 -60.01 28.10 7.39
CA ALA A 886 -61.12 29.02 7.67
C ALA A 886 -61.68 29.74 6.41
N GLY A 887 -61.71 29.04 5.27
CA GLY A 887 -62.22 29.60 4.00
C GLY A 887 -61.17 30.37 3.17
N HIS A 888 -59.96 30.56 3.69
CA HIS A 888 -58.87 31.27 3.00
C HIS A 888 -57.80 30.30 2.50
N VAL A 889 -57.27 30.58 1.30
CA VAL A 889 -56.17 29.81 0.74
C VAL A 889 -54.90 30.07 1.56
N SER A 890 -54.31 28.99 2.07
CA SER A 890 -53.06 28.99 2.83
C SER A 890 -51.97 28.30 2.01
N PRO A 891 -50.97 29.04 1.49
CA PRO A 891 -49.89 28.45 0.71
C PRO A 891 -49.00 27.53 1.55
N PRO A 892 -48.37 26.49 0.96
CA PRO A 892 -47.41 25.66 1.67
C PRO A 892 -46.16 26.50 2.04
N PRO A 893 -45.65 26.40 3.30
CA PRO A 893 -44.49 27.20 3.71
C PRO A 893 -43.22 26.81 2.95
N ASN A 894 -42.34 27.77 2.71
CA ASN A 894 -41.08 27.61 1.96
C ASN A 894 -41.25 27.07 0.53
N VAL A 895 -42.35 27.43 -0.14
CA VAL A 895 -42.60 27.12 -1.55
C VAL A 895 -42.90 28.40 -2.31
N VAL A 896 -42.09 28.70 -3.32
CA VAL A 896 -42.37 29.78 -4.28
C VAL A 896 -43.39 29.30 -5.31
N ARG A 897 -44.43 30.09 -5.55
CA ARG A 897 -45.54 29.77 -6.46
C ARG A 897 -45.47 30.62 -7.71
N HIS A 898 -45.45 29.98 -8.88
CA HIS A 898 -45.49 30.63 -10.20
C HIS A 898 -46.84 30.45 -10.93
N ASP A 899 -47.86 29.97 -10.22
CA ASP A 899 -49.23 29.74 -10.68
C ASP A 899 -50.26 30.34 -9.71
N SER A 900 -51.54 30.26 -10.07
CA SER A 900 -52.65 30.69 -9.21
C SER A 900 -52.89 29.74 -8.04
N ASP A 901 -53.78 30.13 -7.12
CA ASP A 901 -54.19 29.31 -5.99
C ASP A 901 -54.73 27.94 -6.46
N ASP A 902 -54.26 26.88 -5.79
CA ASP A 902 -54.57 25.49 -6.09
C ASP A 902 -54.77 24.68 -4.81
N ALA A 903 -55.91 24.92 -4.16
CA ALA A 903 -56.26 24.28 -2.88
C ALA A 903 -57.03 22.96 -3.01
N TYR A 904 -57.36 22.53 -4.23
CA TYR A 904 -58.18 21.33 -4.46
C TYR A 904 -57.33 20.17 -4.96
N LEU A 905 -57.19 19.13 -4.13
CA LEU A 905 -56.57 17.85 -4.49
C LEU A 905 -57.38 16.72 -3.87
N VAL A 906 -57.94 15.85 -4.72
CA VAL A 906 -58.69 14.66 -4.30
C VAL A 906 -58.10 13.44 -4.98
N VAL A 907 -57.86 12.41 -4.18
CA VAL A 907 -57.35 11.12 -4.64
C VAL A 907 -58.41 10.03 -4.45
N ALA A 908 -58.21 8.90 -5.09
CA ALA A 908 -59.05 7.72 -4.91
C ALA A 908 -58.21 6.45 -5.04
N ALA A 909 -58.78 5.33 -4.60
CA ALA A 909 -58.18 4.02 -4.84
C ALA A 909 -58.17 3.64 -6.33
N ASP A 910 -57.15 2.89 -6.75
CA ASP A 910 -57.06 2.20 -8.05
C ASP A 910 -56.40 0.82 -7.87
N LYS A 911 -55.98 0.19 -8.97
CA LYS A 911 -55.21 -1.06 -8.98
C LYS A 911 -53.98 -0.92 -8.07
N GLY A 912 -53.85 -1.87 -7.14
CA GLY A 912 -52.75 -1.94 -6.18
C GLY A 912 -52.87 -1.00 -4.97
N THR A 913 -53.89 -0.14 -4.91
CA THR A 913 -54.12 0.80 -3.80
C THR A 913 -55.54 0.70 -3.22
N ALA A 914 -56.27 -0.37 -3.55
CA ALA A 914 -57.67 -0.58 -3.17
C ALA A 914 -57.96 -0.41 -1.67
N THR A 915 -57.01 -0.77 -0.81
CA THR A 915 -57.15 -0.69 0.66
C THR A 915 -56.41 0.52 1.26
N PHE A 916 -55.90 1.45 0.45
CA PHE A 916 -54.97 2.50 0.92
C PHE A 916 -55.66 3.84 1.21
N SER A 917 -56.97 3.96 1.01
CA SER A 917 -57.66 5.25 1.21
C SER A 917 -57.61 5.74 2.66
N ASP A 918 -57.66 4.84 3.65
CA ASP A 918 -57.50 5.22 5.06
C ASP A 918 -56.08 5.78 5.32
N THR A 919 -55.05 5.20 4.69
CA THR A 919 -53.68 5.73 4.71
C THR A 919 -53.61 7.12 4.10
N ALA A 920 -54.30 7.34 2.98
CA ALA A 920 -54.29 8.64 2.31
C ALA A 920 -54.97 9.74 3.14
N ASN A 921 -56.12 9.42 3.75
CA ASN A 921 -56.81 10.33 4.66
C ASN A 921 -56.00 10.60 5.94
N ALA A 922 -55.24 9.61 6.43
CA ALA A 922 -54.32 9.82 7.55
C ALA A 922 -53.23 10.84 7.20
N VAL A 923 -52.61 10.72 6.02
CA VAL A 923 -51.62 11.72 5.54
C VAL A 923 -52.28 13.10 5.37
N ALA A 924 -53.50 13.18 4.84
CA ALA A 924 -54.20 14.47 4.74
C ALA A 924 -54.41 15.16 6.10
N ARG A 925 -54.73 14.38 7.15
CA ARG A 925 -54.84 14.89 8.53
C ARG A 925 -53.52 15.37 9.11
N GLU A 926 -52.40 14.71 8.80
CA GLU A 926 -51.06 15.18 9.22
C GLU A 926 -50.79 16.61 8.73
N TYR A 927 -51.25 16.96 7.52
CA TYR A 927 -51.12 18.30 6.96
C TYR A 927 -52.22 19.28 7.42
N GLY A 928 -53.20 18.83 8.21
CA GLY A 928 -54.43 19.58 8.49
C GLY A 928 -55.16 19.98 7.20
N PHE A 929 -55.10 19.14 6.16
CA PHE A 929 -55.67 19.44 4.86
C PHE A 929 -57.20 19.48 4.94
N TRP A 930 -57.80 20.53 4.39
CA TRP A 930 -59.21 20.89 4.64
C TRP A 930 -60.26 19.83 4.25
N LEU A 931 -59.91 18.89 3.37
CA LEU A 931 -60.79 17.80 2.98
C LEU A 931 -60.82 16.64 4.00
N ASP A 932 -59.85 16.54 4.91
CA ASP A 932 -59.75 15.48 5.93
C ASP A 932 -60.06 14.07 5.39
N ASP A 933 -61.20 13.47 5.79
CA ASP A 933 -61.63 12.12 5.41
C ASP A 933 -62.24 12.04 4.01
N ALA A 934 -62.51 13.19 3.37
CA ALA A 934 -62.93 13.32 1.99
C ALA A 934 -61.75 13.48 1.01
N PHE A 935 -60.50 13.54 1.48
CA PHE A 935 -59.32 13.62 0.61
C PHE A 935 -59.20 12.41 -0.31
N ALA A 936 -59.39 11.20 0.23
CA ALA A 936 -59.40 9.95 -0.49
C ALA A 936 -60.77 9.28 -0.40
N SER A 937 -61.44 9.13 -1.54
CA SER A 937 -62.75 8.47 -1.57
C SER A 937 -62.62 6.94 -1.48
N GLY A 938 -63.38 6.32 -0.57
CA GLY A 938 -63.52 4.86 -0.45
C GLY A 938 -62.55 4.25 0.55
N GLY A 939 -62.86 4.37 1.84
CA GLY A 939 -62.16 3.75 2.98
C GLY A 939 -63.18 3.31 4.04
N SER A 940 -62.75 3.14 5.29
CA SER A 940 -63.61 2.70 6.40
C SER A 940 -64.83 3.60 6.66
N ALA A 941 -64.74 4.89 6.34
CA ALA A 941 -65.83 5.87 6.46
C ALA A 941 -66.68 6.04 5.18
N GLY A 942 -66.32 5.38 4.07
CA GLY A 942 -66.97 5.51 2.76
C GLY A 942 -67.89 4.35 2.38
N TYR A 943 -68.52 4.44 1.19
CA TYR A 943 -69.32 3.34 0.64
C TYR A 943 -68.41 2.23 0.08
N ASP A 944 -68.59 1.00 0.55
CA ASP A 944 -67.90 -0.18 -0.01
C ASP A 944 -68.51 -0.52 -1.38
N HIS A 945 -67.77 -0.16 -2.43
CA HIS A 945 -68.19 -0.33 -3.82
C HIS A 945 -68.43 -1.81 -4.20
N LYS A 946 -67.64 -2.74 -3.63
CA LYS A 946 -67.76 -4.17 -3.89
C LYS A 946 -68.94 -4.78 -3.14
N LYS A 947 -69.09 -4.47 -1.86
CA LYS A 947 -70.20 -4.97 -1.03
C LYS A 947 -71.54 -4.45 -1.51
N MET A 948 -71.60 -3.19 -1.94
CA MET A 948 -72.83 -2.60 -2.48
C MET A 948 -73.02 -2.88 -3.97
N GLY A 949 -71.97 -3.28 -4.69
CA GLY A 949 -71.96 -3.55 -6.12
C GLY A 949 -72.33 -2.34 -6.97
N ILE A 950 -72.00 -1.11 -6.53
CA ILE A 950 -72.54 0.14 -7.11
C ILE A 950 -72.24 0.22 -8.61
N THR A 951 -71.01 -0.07 -9.02
CA THR A 951 -70.59 -0.01 -10.42
C THR A 951 -71.23 -1.12 -11.25
N ALA A 952 -71.25 -2.36 -10.74
CA ALA A 952 -71.89 -3.48 -11.43
C ALA A 952 -73.40 -3.25 -11.59
N ARG A 953 -74.08 -2.69 -10.58
CA ARG A 953 -75.51 -2.34 -10.63
C ARG A 953 -75.77 -1.33 -11.74
N GLY A 954 -75.02 -0.23 -11.77
CA GLY A 954 -75.15 0.79 -12.80
C GLY A 954 -74.87 0.25 -14.21
N ALA A 955 -73.79 -0.52 -14.37
CA ALA A 955 -73.47 -1.17 -15.65
C ALA A 955 -74.58 -2.14 -16.09
N TRP A 956 -75.17 -2.89 -15.16
CA TRP A 956 -76.24 -3.85 -15.47
C TRP A 956 -77.54 -3.17 -15.91
N GLU A 957 -77.85 -1.97 -15.41
CA GLU A 957 -78.97 -1.17 -15.94
C GLU A 957 -78.76 -0.85 -17.43
N SER A 958 -77.53 -0.49 -17.81
CA SER A 958 -77.17 -0.29 -19.23
C SER A 958 -77.29 -1.59 -20.04
N VAL A 959 -76.88 -2.74 -19.48
CA VAL A 959 -77.04 -4.06 -20.13
C VAL A 959 -78.52 -4.38 -20.37
N LYS A 960 -79.37 -4.24 -19.33
CA LYS A 960 -80.82 -4.45 -19.46
C LYS A 960 -81.43 -3.53 -20.52
N ARG A 961 -81.02 -2.26 -20.54
CA ARG A 961 -81.50 -1.30 -21.54
C ARG A 961 -81.10 -1.71 -22.96
N HIS A 962 -79.84 -2.09 -23.15
CA HIS A 962 -79.32 -2.46 -24.47
C HIS A 962 -79.93 -3.76 -25.00
N PHE A 963 -80.04 -4.80 -24.16
CA PHE A 963 -80.65 -6.07 -24.57
C PHE A 963 -82.14 -5.92 -24.85
N ARG A 964 -82.84 -5.05 -24.10
CA ARG A 964 -84.23 -4.71 -24.38
C ARG A 964 -84.42 -4.08 -25.77
N GLU A 965 -83.46 -3.29 -26.24
CA GLU A 965 -83.45 -2.74 -27.62
C GLU A 965 -83.22 -3.82 -28.68
N LEU A 966 -82.60 -4.94 -28.30
CA LEU A 966 -82.40 -6.14 -29.12
C LEU A 966 -83.53 -7.17 -28.99
N GLY A 967 -84.60 -6.86 -28.23
CA GLY A 967 -85.74 -7.75 -28.02
C GLY A 967 -85.47 -8.93 -27.07
N LEU A 968 -84.42 -8.87 -26.26
CA LEU A 968 -84.05 -9.89 -25.27
C LEU A 968 -84.25 -9.37 -23.84
N ASP A 969 -84.89 -10.15 -22.99
CA ASP A 969 -85.00 -9.88 -21.55
C ASP A 969 -84.01 -10.74 -20.76
N THR A 970 -82.91 -10.12 -20.33
CA THR A 970 -81.86 -10.79 -19.56
C THR A 970 -82.30 -11.30 -18.19
N GLN A 971 -83.50 -10.96 -17.72
CA GLN A 971 -84.04 -11.44 -16.45
C GLN A 971 -84.94 -12.67 -16.58
N SER A 972 -85.36 -13.04 -17.80
CA SER A 972 -86.27 -14.16 -18.04
C SER A 972 -85.84 -15.11 -19.16
N GLN A 973 -84.80 -14.78 -19.92
CA GLN A 973 -84.32 -15.55 -21.08
C GLN A 973 -82.83 -15.84 -20.98
N ASP A 974 -82.43 -17.07 -21.33
CA ASP A 974 -81.02 -17.51 -21.34
C ASP A 974 -80.20 -16.80 -22.42
N PHE A 975 -78.99 -16.35 -22.05
CA PHE A 975 -78.06 -15.70 -22.95
C PHE A 975 -76.61 -16.05 -22.62
N THR A 976 -75.75 -16.05 -23.64
CA THR A 976 -74.32 -16.35 -23.47
C THR A 976 -73.50 -15.11 -23.13
N VAL A 977 -72.48 -15.30 -22.29
CA VAL A 977 -71.56 -14.24 -21.88
C VAL A 977 -70.12 -14.70 -22.05
N VAL A 978 -69.29 -13.83 -22.61
CA VAL A 978 -67.83 -13.88 -22.50
C VAL A 978 -67.39 -12.65 -21.73
N GLY A 979 -66.55 -12.80 -20.72
CA GLY A 979 -66.15 -11.66 -19.90
C GLY A 979 -64.69 -11.63 -19.47
N ILE A 980 -64.27 -10.48 -18.97
CA ILE A 980 -62.90 -10.22 -18.54
C ILE A 980 -62.91 -9.96 -17.03
N GLY A 981 -62.33 -10.86 -16.27
CA GLY A 981 -62.35 -10.87 -14.81
C GLY A 981 -62.65 -12.25 -14.23
N ASP A 982 -62.91 -12.28 -12.94
CA ASP A 982 -63.30 -13.47 -12.17
C ASP A 982 -64.31 -13.10 -11.09
N MET A 983 -64.83 -14.11 -10.40
CA MET A 983 -65.82 -13.93 -9.33
C MET A 983 -65.28 -13.18 -8.10
N SER A 984 -63.97 -12.99 -7.95
CA SER A 984 -63.41 -12.17 -6.85
C SER A 984 -63.46 -10.66 -7.16
N GLY A 985 -63.64 -10.28 -8.43
CA GLY A 985 -63.69 -8.89 -8.88
C GLY A 985 -64.98 -8.17 -8.49
N ASP A 986 -64.89 -6.88 -8.16
CA ASP A 986 -66.03 -6.02 -7.83
C ASP A 986 -67.06 -5.98 -8.97
N VAL A 987 -66.65 -5.54 -10.17
CA VAL A 987 -67.57 -5.35 -11.30
C VAL A 987 -68.02 -6.67 -11.90
N PHE A 988 -67.06 -7.57 -12.18
CA PHE A 988 -67.34 -8.85 -12.83
C PHE A 988 -68.19 -9.76 -11.92
N GLY A 989 -67.75 -9.99 -10.68
CA GLY A 989 -68.42 -10.90 -9.75
C GLY A 989 -69.84 -10.45 -9.44
N ASN A 990 -70.04 -9.18 -9.04
CA ASN A 990 -71.38 -8.65 -8.81
C ASN A 990 -72.23 -8.68 -10.09
N GLY A 991 -71.64 -8.42 -11.26
CA GLY A 991 -72.31 -8.42 -12.55
C GLY A 991 -72.82 -9.80 -12.97
N MET A 992 -71.99 -10.83 -12.80
CA MET A 992 -72.35 -12.21 -13.15
C MET A 992 -73.42 -12.83 -12.23
N LEU A 993 -73.78 -12.15 -11.14
CA LEU A 993 -74.87 -12.53 -10.23
C LEU A 993 -76.15 -11.73 -10.45
N ARG A 994 -76.20 -10.84 -11.44
CA ARG A 994 -77.40 -10.01 -11.71
C ARG A 994 -78.47 -10.71 -12.53
N SER A 995 -78.21 -11.91 -13.03
CA SER A 995 -79.21 -12.75 -13.67
C SER A 995 -78.87 -14.23 -13.51
N ARG A 996 -79.90 -15.02 -13.21
CA ARG A 996 -79.81 -16.49 -13.19
C ARG A 996 -79.69 -17.10 -14.59
N HIS A 997 -80.05 -16.34 -15.62
CA HIS A 997 -80.07 -16.78 -17.02
C HIS A 997 -78.72 -16.63 -17.75
N ILE A 998 -77.65 -16.26 -17.04
CA ILE A 998 -76.31 -16.11 -17.62
C ILE A 998 -75.67 -17.46 -17.89
N ARG A 999 -75.39 -17.74 -19.15
CA ARG A 999 -74.57 -18.85 -19.64
C ARG A 999 -73.15 -18.35 -19.90
N LEU A 1000 -72.28 -18.38 -18.87
CA LEU A 1000 -70.91 -17.88 -18.97
C LEU A 1000 -70.05 -18.90 -19.72
N VAL A 1001 -69.81 -18.67 -21.01
CA VAL A 1001 -69.12 -19.64 -21.86
C VAL A 1001 -67.60 -19.48 -21.85
N ALA A 1002 -67.12 -18.29 -21.53
CA ALA A 1002 -65.70 -18.04 -21.31
C ALA A 1002 -65.47 -16.84 -20.40
N ALA A 1003 -64.40 -16.88 -19.62
CA ALA A 1003 -63.90 -15.74 -18.87
C ALA A 1003 -62.39 -15.80 -18.75
N PHE A 1004 -61.71 -14.66 -18.61
CA PHE A 1004 -60.29 -14.66 -18.32
C PHE A 1004 -59.87 -13.50 -17.43
N ASP A 1005 -58.88 -13.72 -16.58
CA ASP A 1005 -58.25 -12.70 -15.76
C ASP A 1005 -56.73 -12.67 -15.98
N HIS A 1006 -56.00 -12.07 -15.05
CA HIS A 1006 -54.53 -12.07 -15.08
C HIS A 1006 -53.93 -13.43 -14.72
N ARG A 1007 -54.72 -14.36 -14.14
CA ARG A 1007 -54.26 -15.64 -13.60
C ARG A 1007 -54.69 -16.82 -14.46
N HIS A 1008 -55.93 -16.84 -14.95
CA HIS A 1008 -56.58 -17.99 -15.55
C HIS A 1008 -57.41 -17.64 -16.79
N ILE A 1009 -57.65 -18.66 -17.61
CA ILE A 1009 -58.65 -18.70 -18.68
C ILE A 1009 -59.67 -19.79 -18.29
N PHE A 1010 -60.92 -19.39 -18.11
CA PHE A 1010 -62.08 -20.26 -17.87
C PHE A 1010 -62.86 -20.44 -19.18
N ILE A 1011 -63.19 -21.68 -19.52
CA ILE A 1011 -64.07 -22.00 -20.66
C ILE A 1011 -65.08 -23.06 -20.21
N ASP A 1012 -66.35 -22.80 -20.47
CA ASP A 1012 -67.43 -23.79 -20.38
C ASP A 1012 -68.24 -23.74 -21.69
N PRO A 1013 -68.11 -24.73 -22.58
CA PRO A 1013 -68.78 -24.68 -23.88
C PRO A 1013 -70.32 -24.66 -23.81
N ASN A 1014 -70.92 -25.20 -22.74
CA ASN A 1014 -72.37 -25.37 -22.67
C ASN A 1014 -72.91 -25.30 -21.21
N PRO A 1015 -72.66 -24.20 -20.48
CA PRO A 1015 -73.01 -24.11 -19.07
C PRO A 1015 -74.53 -24.19 -18.88
N ASP A 1016 -74.94 -24.89 -17.82
CA ASP A 1016 -76.29 -24.86 -17.30
C ASP A 1016 -76.49 -23.59 -16.45
N PRO A 1017 -77.49 -22.74 -16.74
CA PRO A 1017 -77.62 -21.41 -16.14
C PRO A 1017 -77.83 -21.46 -14.62
N GLU A 1018 -78.62 -22.41 -14.11
CA GLU A 1018 -78.96 -22.49 -12.68
C GLU A 1018 -77.80 -23.05 -11.85
N THR A 1019 -77.22 -24.19 -12.25
CA THR A 1019 -76.09 -24.79 -11.52
C THR A 1019 -74.84 -23.92 -11.59
N SER A 1020 -74.55 -23.30 -12.74
CA SER A 1020 -73.42 -22.35 -12.85
C SER A 1020 -73.68 -21.05 -12.07
N PHE A 1021 -74.92 -20.61 -11.89
CA PHE A 1021 -75.23 -19.47 -11.02
C PHE A 1021 -74.93 -19.76 -9.56
N ILE A 1022 -75.38 -20.90 -9.04
CA ILE A 1022 -75.12 -21.31 -7.64
C ILE A 1022 -73.61 -21.41 -7.41
N GLU A 1023 -72.87 -21.99 -8.35
CA GLU A 1023 -71.43 -22.12 -8.23
C GLU A 1023 -70.71 -20.76 -8.28
N ARG A 1024 -71.10 -19.87 -9.19
CA ARG A 1024 -70.60 -18.48 -9.20
C ARG A 1024 -70.88 -17.76 -7.88
N GLU A 1025 -72.07 -17.91 -7.32
CA GLU A 1025 -72.45 -17.32 -6.03
C GLU A 1025 -71.59 -17.85 -4.88
N ARG A 1026 -71.36 -19.17 -4.84
CA ARG A 1026 -70.46 -19.81 -3.87
C ARG A 1026 -69.04 -19.24 -3.95
N ILE A 1027 -68.47 -19.16 -5.15
CA ILE A 1027 -67.11 -18.65 -5.37
C ILE A 1027 -67.02 -17.15 -5.03
N PHE A 1028 -68.06 -16.37 -5.33
CA PHE A 1028 -68.13 -14.94 -4.98
C PHE A 1028 -68.12 -14.71 -3.46
N ALA A 1029 -68.75 -15.60 -2.70
CA ALA A 1029 -68.82 -15.51 -1.23
C ALA A 1029 -67.52 -15.91 -0.51
N LEU A 1030 -66.54 -16.52 -1.20
CA LEU A 1030 -65.26 -16.89 -0.60
C LEU A 1030 -64.44 -15.64 -0.22
N PRO A 1031 -63.72 -15.65 0.93
CA PRO A 1031 -62.85 -14.53 1.34
C PRO A 1031 -61.77 -14.18 0.31
N ARG A 1032 -61.26 -15.18 -0.41
CA ARG A 1032 -60.38 -15.06 -1.58
C ARG A 1032 -60.81 -16.11 -2.59
N SER A 1033 -60.94 -15.72 -3.86
CA SER A 1033 -61.32 -16.63 -4.94
C SER A 1033 -60.63 -16.33 -6.26
N SER A 1034 -60.71 -17.30 -7.16
CA SER A 1034 -60.19 -17.33 -8.51
C SER A 1034 -60.98 -18.33 -9.35
N TRP A 1035 -60.74 -18.39 -10.66
CA TRP A 1035 -61.33 -19.44 -11.49
C TRP A 1035 -60.89 -20.85 -11.10
N ALA A 1036 -59.72 -21.02 -10.45
CA ALA A 1036 -59.27 -22.33 -9.98
C ALA A 1036 -60.15 -22.90 -8.84
N ASP A 1037 -60.94 -22.06 -8.18
CA ASP A 1037 -61.88 -22.46 -7.12
C ASP A 1037 -63.23 -22.97 -7.67
N TYR A 1038 -63.43 -22.91 -8.99
CA TYR A 1038 -64.63 -23.42 -9.67
C TYR A 1038 -64.59 -24.95 -9.71
N ASP A 1039 -65.68 -25.60 -9.30
CA ASP A 1039 -65.78 -27.05 -9.33
C ASP A 1039 -65.74 -27.56 -10.79
N GLY A 1040 -64.62 -28.15 -11.17
CA GLY A 1040 -64.39 -28.69 -12.50
C GLY A 1040 -65.40 -29.75 -12.93
N LYS A 1041 -66.13 -30.39 -12.00
CA LYS A 1041 -67.20 -31.34 -12.31
C LYS A 1041 -68.44 -30.68 -12.91
N LEU A 1042 -68.64 -29.39 -12.66
CA LEU A 1042 -69.76 -28.61 -13.18
C LEU A 1042 -69.47 -28.00 -14.56
N ILE A 1043 -68.25 -28.13 -15.06
CA ILE A 1043 -67.85 -27.60 -16.37
C ILE A 1043 -68.20 -28.60 -17.46
N SER A 1044 -68.83 -28.14 -18.54
CA SER A 1044 -69.22 -29.01 -19.66
C SER A 1044 -68.01 -29.64 -20.36
N LYS A 1045 -68.24 -30.79 -21.00
CA LYS A 1045 -67.22 -31.50 -21.78
C LYS A 1045 -66.56 -30.56 -22.82
N GLY A 1046 -65.23 -30.49 -22.80
CA GLY A 1046 -64.45 -29.58 -23.64
C GLY A 1046 -64.10 -28.24 -22.99
N GLY A 1047 -64.61 -27.98 -21.78
CA GLY A 1047 -64.25 -26.84 -20.96
C GLY A 1047 -63.18 -27.14 -19.91
N GLY A 1048 -62.71 -26.10 -19.24
CA GLY A 1048 -61.71 -26.18 -18.19
C GLY A 1048 -61.26 -24.81 -17.69
N VAL A 1049 -60.37 -24.84 -16.70
CA VAL A 1049 -59.68 -23.67 -16.17
C VAL A 1049 -58.18 -23.88 -16.34
N TRP A 1050 -57.53 -22.99 -17.09
CA TRP A 1050 -56.10 -23.06 -17.34
C TRP A 1050 -55.39 -21.84 -16.77
N PRO A 1051 -54.21 -21.99 -16.13
CA PRO A 1051 -53.40 -20.84 -15.77
C PRO A 1051 -52.91 -20.13 -17.03
N ARG A 1052 -52.97 -18.80 -17.05
CA ARG A 1052 -52.54 -17.97 -18.18
C ARG A 1052 -51.02 -18.06 -18.44
N SER A 1053 -50.27 -18.51 -17.43
CA SER A 1053 -48.84 -18.84 -17.55
C SER A 1053 -48.58 -20.21 -18.17
N ALA A 1054 -49.58 -21.08 -18.30
CA ALA A 1054 -49.44 -22.31 -19.05
C ALA A 1054 -49.26 -21.96 -20.52
N LYS A 1055 -48.02 -22.03 -21.00
CA LYS A 1055 -47.73 -21.94 -22.43
C LYS A 1055 -48.42 -23.11 -23.13
N SER A 1056 -49.15 -22.79 -24.20
CA SER A 1056 -49.51 -23.72 -25.27
C SER A 1056 -48.29 -24.12 -26.08
#